data_AF-A0A4V5N978-F1
#
_entry.id   AF-A0A4V5N978-F1
#
_cell.length_a   1.000
_cell.length_b   1.000
_cell.length_c   1.000
_cell.angle_alpha   90.00
_cell.angle_beta   90.00
_cell.angle_gamma   90.00
#
_symmetry.space_group_name_H-M   'P 1'
#
loop_
_entity.id
_entity.type
_entity.pdbx_description
1 polymer ?
#
loop_
_entity_poly.entity_id
_entity_poly.type
_entity_poly.pdbx_seq_one_letter_code
_entity_poly.pdbx_strand_id
1 'polypeptide(L)'
;MSGWGAAVLPGFSTDNEALNYCYDAESLRVEPWGPNALRIRASRRPGNDKFPSEDWALSVPPSKTTPNVDLQEDHATITNGSIKASISLYGKLTIVNVDSGTVLLEEYARHRRDKSDPKCSALDIEGREFDPTRGGEYHLTMRFESQDPDEKIYGMGQYQTGLLNLKGQDLELAQRNSQASVPFMVSSRGYGLLWNQPAVGRAVFGVNIMSFEAYQTQHLDYWVVAGESPAELVQAYARATGTVPMMPEYGLGYWQSKCRYMTQEEVLKVAREYHERKLPMDVLVIDFFHWLKQGDFAFDARLWPDPAELVKQCAEMGIQLMVSVWPTMQKDNEHYPRALQSGYLVQQHKGLRTLMDFRAECGIVDFTNPEAREFVWDLCKKNYYDYGIKIFWLDEAEPEFSVYHFDNVRLWSGNQISAGNAYPRDFVRTFYEGMTNAGQDQVRLTEIGGFHGGDGNSPAFQELLARWFFFGAFSPVFRMHGDRENGTAGSTVGSVQGSGGDNEVWSFGPQVYEVCVKYLKLRELLREYIRGLMREAHEKGSPIIRPMFYEFPKDEQCWERSCDSQYMFGSKYLVAPVMTAGAAGRSVYVPKDSKWQRVDETSGKGQGEFLQGGQRIEVHAPGNYDADDRFSRFSVIAALGRRRGRNGLPVFQPTTNPELQDLLTSFRNKHVIPAYLRPSERRLIFGTKHRQLLVDNPRTTQIGDDEVPLTWIDRRTEIPNRARLFNKTVDLMTQGESKDWANLPALLIGMKSTGAKMEGGAMGRVVRKANNAGRLGAVIQCLQQVEHTGLTLKDEAVLSHVMWALHDLAQRDAWSAEATEKAMKWASLVGLLLETEEHGGGKTRRAGDSRQRPEVIGVVLELAAVRAYKHQGGKDIDGKVKMYTERLLACIGDQAQPPSHAPSTSGPQVEMLNGVPIYHGLLLAEKVLGPDLPHPTQAKRIRADYEAGLTILAQAIEAQRPREGTYGAGALRCWRDCLRE
;
A
#
# COMPACT_ATOMS: atom_id res chain seq x y z
N MET A 1 -11.18 53.72 -52.15
CA MET A 1 -12.17 53.06 -51.27
C MET A 1 -11.47 52.67 -49.99
N SER A 2 -11.64 53.46 -48.94
CA SER A 2 -11.11 53.22 -47.59
C SER A 2 -12.31 52.96 -46.68
N GLY A 3 -12.40 51.78 -46.06
CA GLY A 3 -13.61 51.40 -45.32
C GLY A 3 -13.81 49.91 -45.04
N TRP A 4 -12.75 49.14 -44.88
CA TRP A 4 -12.81 47.86 -44.16
C TRP A 4 -12.04 48.06 -42.84
N GLY A 5 -12.67 47.69 -41.72
CA GLY A 5 -12.20 48.03 -40.39
C GLY A 5 -10.89 47.36 -40.00
N ALA A 6 -10.27 47.85 -38.93
CA ALA A 6 -9.18 47.12 -38.28
C ALA A 6 -9.68 45.73 -37.87
N ALA A 7 -8.86 44.70 -38.09
CA ALA A 7 -9.18 43.36 -37.62
C ALA A 7 -9.29 43.37 -36.09
N VAL A 8 -10.33 42.72 -35.56
CA VAL A 8 -10.45 42.48 -34.12
C VAL A 8 -9.35 41.48 -33.74
N LEU A 9 -8.29 41.97 -33.11
CA LEU A 9 -7.18 41.13 -32.70
C LEU A 9 -7.59 40.25 -31.50
N PRO A 10 -7.12 39.00 -31.44
CA PRO A 10 -7.29 38.12 -30.29
C PRO A 10 -6.76 38.75 -28.99
N GLY A 11 -7.47 38.52 -27.88
CA GLY A 11 -7.13 39.11 -26.58
C GLY A 11 -6.46 38.12 -25.64
N PHE A 12 -5.16 38.31 -25.39
CA PHE A 12 -4.47 37.70 -24.24
C PHE A 12 -4.67 38.54 -22.98
N SER A 13 -4.83 37.90 -21.83
CA SER A 13 -4.90 38.57 -20.52
C SER A 13 -4.53 37.62 -19.37
N THR A 14 -4.26 38.17 -18.19
CA THR A 14 -3.93 37.40 -16.98
C THR A 14 -4.70 37.91 -15.76
N ASP A 15 -5.20 36.99 -14.94
CA ASP A 15 -5.83 37.25 -13.65
C ASP A 15 -5.57 36.05 -12.72
N ASN A 16 -5.38 36.30 -11.42
CA ASN A 16 -5.19 35.23 -10.42
C ASN A 16 -4.13 34.18 -10.83
N GLU A 17 -3.01 34.62 -11.40
CA GLU A 17 -1.90 33.78 -11.91
C GLU A 17 -2.24 32.84 -13.09
N ALA A 18 -3.43 32.97 -13.68
CA ALA A 18 -3.84 32.26 -14.88
C ALA A 18 -3.51 33.04 -16.17
N LEU A 19 -3.42 32.31 -17.29
CA LEU A 19 -3.40 32.84 -18.65
C LEU A 19 -4.78 32.66 -19.27
N ASN A 20 -5.36 33.73 -19.82
CA ASN A 20 -6.62 33.71 -20.56
C ASN A 20 -6.41 34.17 -22.00
N TYR A 21 -7.16 33.55 -22.90
CA TYR A 21 -7.25 33.89 -24.32
C TYR A 21 -8.73 34.04 -24.70
N CYS A 22 -9.07 35.09 -25.46
CA CYS A 22 -10.42 35.33 -25.97
C CYS A 22 -10.39 35.71 -27.45
N TYR A 23 -11.22 35.05 -28.25
CA TYR A 23 -11.40 35.37 -29.67
C TYR A 23 -12.80 34.96 -30.15
N ASP A 24 -13.49 35.87 -30.85
CA ASP A 24 -14.90 35.74 -31.21
C ASP A 24 -15.77 35.36 -29.97
N ALA A 25 -16.54 34.28 -30.02
CA ALA A 25 -17.31 33.78 -28.87
C ALA A 25 -16.47 32.96 -27.86
N GLU A 26 -15.27 32.51 -28.21
CA GLU A 26 -14.50 31.55 -27.42
C GLU A 26 -13.67 32.23 -26.33
N SER A 27 -13.69 31.64 -25.13
CA SER A 27 -12.85 32.00 -24.00
C SER A 27 -12.13 30.77 -23.46
N LEU A 28 -10.81 30.80 -23.50
CA LEU A 28 -9.90 29.75 -23.03
C LEU A 28 -9.14 30.27 -21.80
N ARG A 29 -8.99 29.42 -20.78
CA ARG A 29 -8.27 29.68 -19.54
C ARG A 29 -7.30 28.53 -19.26
N VAL A 30 -6.07 28.87 -18.90
CA VAL A 30 -5.03 27.92 -18.48
C VAL A 30 -4.46 28.41 -17.15
N GLU A 31 -4.60 27.62 -16.10
CA GLU A 31 -4.28 28.04 -14.72
C GLU A 31 -3.50 26.95 -13.96
N PRO A 32 -2.63 27.31 -12.99
CA PRO A 32 -1.91 26.32 -12.19
C PRO A 32 -2.89 25.52 -11.32
N TRP A 33 -2.74 24.20 -11.28
CA TRP A 33 -3.54 23.34 -10.40
C TRP A 33 -2.65 22.28 -9.73
N GLY A 34 -1.77 22.78 -8.85
CA GLY A 34 -0.73 22.02 -8.16
C GLY A 34 0.64 22.09 -8.86
N PRO A 35 1.70 21.52 -8.25
CA PRO A 35 3.04 21.49 -8.83
C PRO A 35 3.09 20.72 -10.15
N ASN A 36 3.82 21.26 -11.14
CA ASN A 36 4.00 20.67 -12.47
C ASN A 36 2.69 20.41 -13.26
N ALA A 37 1.59 21.06 -12.89
CA ALA A 37 0.27 20.77 -13.46
C ALA A 37 -0.53 22.03 -13.83
N LEU A 38 -1.35 21.92 -14.87
CA LEU A 38 -2.24 22.96 -15.38
C LEU A 38 -3.65 22.42 -15.53
N ARG A 39 -4.66 23.24 -15.19
CA ARG A 39 -6.06 23.03 -15.60
C ARG A 39 -6.35 23.91 -16.81
N ILE A 40 -7.02 23.35 -17.81
CA ILE A 40 -7.37 23.99 -19.07
C ILE A 40 -8.90 23.97 -19.20
N ARG A 41 -9.51 25.15 -19.29
CA ARG A 41 -10.97 25.31 -19.45
C ARG A 41 -11.28 26.16 -20.66
N ALA A 42 -12.29 25.78 -21.46
CA ALA A 42 -12.76 26.60 -22.59
C ALA A 42 -14.28 26.59 -22.73
N SER A 43 -14.89 27.70 -23.15
CA SER A 43 -16.31 27.75 -23.50
C SER A 43 -16.60 28.81 -24.56
N ARG A 44 -17.70 28.62 -25.30
CA ARG A 44 -18.28 29.62 -26.22
C ARG A 44 -19.54 30.29 -25.64
N ARG A 45 -19.76 30.18 -24.32
CA ARG A 45 -20.92 30.78 -23.64
C ARG A 45 -20.83 32.32 -23.52
N PRO A 46 -21.94 33.04 -23.80
CA PRO A 46 -22.02 34.49 -23.57
C PRO A 46 -22.19 34.82 -22.08
N GLY A 47 -21.69 35.99 -21.67
CA GLY A 47 -21.81 36.51 -20.31
C GLY A 47 -20.56 36.31 -19.46
N ASN A 48 -20.71 36.50 -18.14
CA ASN A 48 -19.61 36.42 -17.17
C ASN A 48 -19.41 35.00 -16.61
N ASP A 49 -20.47 34.19 -16.57
CA ASP A 49 -20.47 32.81 -16.05
C ASP A 49 -20.06 31.82 -17.15
N LYS A 50 -18.78 31.87 -17.52
CA LYS A 50 -18.20 31.10 -18.65
C LYS A 50 -17.73 29.70 -18.24
N PHE A 51 -17.40 29.51 -16.96
CA PHE A 51 -16.88 28.27 -16.40
C PHE A 51 -17.61 28.02 -15.07
N PRO A 52 -18.32 26.88 -14.91
CA PRO A 52 -18.95 26.55 -13.64
C PRO A 52 -17.97 26.53 -12.47
N SER A 53 -18.49 26.74 -11.26
CA SER A 53 -17.75 26.61 -10.00
C SER A 53 -17.57 25.15 -9.53
N GLU A 54 -17.90 24.18 -10.39
CA GLU A 54 -17.81 22.76 -10.09
C GLU A 54 -16.46 22.20 -10.55
N ASP A 55 -15.68 21.67 -9.60
CA ASP A 55 -14.34 21.13 -9.87
C ASP A 55 -14.34 19.63 -10.22
N TRP A 56 -15.51 18.98 -10.22
CA TRP A 56 -15.75 17.57 -10.54
C TRP A 56 -14.86 16.57 -9.81
N ALA A 57 -13.78 16.11 -10.44
CA ALA A 57 -12.82 15.20 -9.82
C ALA A 57 -11.65 15.93 -9.14
N LEU A 58 -11.38 17.20 -9.49
CA LEU A 58 -10.35 18.07 -8.88
C LEU A 58 -10.77 18.60 -7.49
N SER A 59 -11.32 17.71 -6.66
CA SER A 59 -11.97 18.02 -5.38
C SER A 59 -11.04 18.43 -4.24
N VAL A 60 -9.71 18.31 -4.41
CA VAL A 60 -8.73 18.79 -3.43
C VAL A 60 -8.19 20.16 -3.86
N PRO A 61 -8.28 21.19 -2.99
CA PRO A 61 -7.68 22.49 -3.26
C PRO A 61 -6.18 22.38 -3.59
N PRO A 62 -5.71 22.90 -4.73
CA PRO A 62 -4.34 22.70 -5.17
C PRO A 62 -3.34 23.37 -4.23
N SER A 63 -2.19 22.73 -4.01
CA SER A 63 -1.05 23.38 -3.37
C SER A 63 -0.64 24.60 -4.19
N LYS A 64 -0.52 25.76 -3.54
CA LYS A 64 -0.10 27.00 -4.20
C LYS A 64 1.25 26.83 -4.86
N THR A 65 1.34 27.25 -6.12
CA THR A 65 2.59 27.45 -6.84
C THR A 65 2.75 28.95 -7.13
N THR A 66 3.67 29.32 -8.02
CA THR A 66 3.79 30.69 -8.55
C THR A 66 4.24 30.54 -10.00
N PRO A 67 3.29 30.49 -10.96
CA PRO A 67 3.63 30.31 -12.36
C PRO A 67 4.21 31.58 -12.96
N ASN A 68 5.03 31.43 -14.00
CA ASN A 68 5.46 32.55 -14.84
C ASN A 68 4.50 32.66 -16.04
N VAL A 69 3.76 33.77 -16.11
CA VAL A 69 2.90 34.11 -17.26
C VAL A 69 3.60 35.19 -18.09
N ASP A 70 3.78 34.93 -19.39
CA ASP A 70 4.42 35.84 -20.33
C ASP A 70 3.47 36.11 -21.51
N LEU A 71 3.27 37.39 -21.86
CA LEU A 71 2.32 37.85 -22.87
C LEU A 71 3.07 38.62 -23.96
N GLN A 72 2.99 38.13 -25.20
CA GLN A 72 3.59 38.75 -26.39
C GLN A 72 2.51 39.14 -27.40
N GLU A 73 2.87 39.85 -28.48
CA GLU A 73 1.89 40.29 -29.50
C GLU A 73 1.33 39.14 -30.36
N ASP A 74 2.10 38.06 -30.53
CA ASP A 74 1.80 36.93 -31.42
C ASP A 74 1.61 35.58 -30.69
N HIS A 75 1.84 35.53 -29.37
CA HIS A 75 1.60 34.37 -28.52
C HIS A 75 1.57 34.75 -27.04
N ALA A 76 1.08 33.85 -26.19
CA ALA A 76 1.21 33.95 -24.74
C ALA A 76 1.54 32.59 -24.12
N THR A 77 2.22 32.59 -22.97
CA THR A 77 2.66 31.34 -22.33
C THR A 77 2.51 31.37 -20.81
N ILE A 78 2.29 30.20 -20.21
CA ILE A 78 2.27 29.99 -18.75
C ILE A 78 3.14 28.78 -18.39
N THR A 79 4.05 28.97 -17.44
CA THR A 79 5.01 27.95 -16.97
C THR A 79 4.84 27.71 -15.48
N ASN A 80 4.57 26.47 -15.06
CA ASN A 80 4.32 26.09 -13.67
C ASN A 80 5.24 24.92 -13.27
N GLY A 81 6.46 25.22 -12.83
CA GLY A 81 7.50 24.20 -12.63
C GLY A 81 7.88 23.55 -13.97
N SER A 82 7.91 22.22 -14.02
CA SER A 82 8.34 21.46 -15.21
C SER A 82 7.36 21.49 -16.39
N ILE A 83 6.13 22.02 -16.25
CA ILE A 83 5.15 22.11 -17.35
C ILE A 83 5.04 23.54 -17.89
N LYS A 84 4.99 23.69 -19.22
CA LYS A 84 4.67 24.96 -19.89
C LYS A 84 3.58 24.77 -20.93
N ALA A 85 2.60 25.66 -20.92
CA ALA A 85 1.64 25.85 -22.00
C ALA A 85 1.95 27.11 -22.80
N SER A 86 1.73 27.05 -24.11
CA SER A 86 1.86 28.16 -25.05
C SER A 86 0.61 28.23 -25.93
N ILE A 87 0.04 29.41 -26.09
CA ILE A 87 -1.13 29.70 -26.94
C ILE A 87 -0.68 30.62 -28.08
N SER A 88 -0.85 30.22 -29.34
CA SER A 88 -0.55 31.09 -30.50
C SER A 88 -1.58 32.23 -30.64
N LEU A 89 -1.28 33.24 -31.46
CA LEU A 89 -2.20 34.33 -31.78
C LEU A 89 -3.60 33.84 -32.14
N TYR A 90 -3.72 32.77 -32.92
CA TYR A 90 -5.01 32.19 -33.35
C TYR A 90 -5.56 31.13 -32.39
N GLY A 91 -5.03 31.06 -31.16
CA GLY A 91 -5.60 30.27 -30.07
C GLY A 91 -5.21 28.80 -30.04
N LYS A 92 -4.21 28.36 -30.83
CA LYS A 92 -3.73 26.96 -30.79
C LYS A 92 -2.87 26.75 -29.55
N LEU A 93 -3.21 25.73 -28.76
CA LEU A 93 -2.51 25.35 -27.53
C LEU A 93 -1.48 24.24 -27.77
N THR A 94 -0.29 24.42 -27.21
CA THR A 94 0.78 23.41 -27.13
C THR A 94 1.31 23.34 -25.70
N ILE A 95 1.53 22.13 -25.18
CA ILE A 95 2.01 21.86 -23.82
C ILE A 95 3.30 21.04 -23.89
N VAL A 96 4.34 21.50 -23.18
CA VAL A 96 5.67 20.89 -23.16
C VAL A 96 6.18 20.64 -21.73
N ASN A 97 7.04 19.65 -21.56
CA ASN A 97 7.93 19.54 -20.41
C ASN A 97 9.15 20.46 -20.68
N VAL A 98 9.42 21.44 -19.81
CA VAL A 98 10.50 22.43 -20.03
C VAL A 98 11.91 21.89 -19.74
N ASP A 99 12.02 20.87 -18.90
CA ASP A 99 13.30 20.27 -18.51
C ASP A 99 13.84 19.31 -19.58
N SER A 100 12.94 18.59 -20.26
CA SER A 100 13.29 17.69 -21.38
C SER A 100 13.07 18.31 -22.77
N GLY A 101 12.29 19.39 -22.88
CA GLY A 101 11.86 19.98 -24.15
C GLY A 101 10.80 19.16 -24.91
N THR A 102 10.27 18.09 -24.30
CA THR A 102 9.34 17.16 -24.95
C THR A 102 7.95 17.80 -25.11
N VAL A 103 7.40 17.76 -26.34
CA VAL A 103 5.99 18.08 -26.58
C VAL A 103 5.13 16.96 -26.01
N LEU A 104 4.32 17.31 -25.00
CA LEU A 104 3.43 16.40 -24.29
C LEU A 104 2.10 16.32 -25.04
N LEU A 105 1.51 17.49 -25.32
CA LEU A 105 0.24 17.65 -26.05
C LEU A 105 0.34 18.83 -27.01
N GLU A 106 -0.30 18.71 -28.17
CA GLU A 106 -0.45 19.78 -29.15
C GLU A 106 -1.84 19.61 -29.77
N GLU A 107 -2.59 20.69 -29.95
CA GLU A 107 -3.91 20.61 -30.56
C GLU A 107 -3.87 20.27 -32.05
N TYR A 108 -4.73 19.35 -32.47
CA TYR A 108 -4.94 19.01 -33.87
C TYR A 108 -5.82 20.08 -34.55
N ALA A 109 -5.17 21.12 -35.08
CA ALA A 109 -5.82 22.14 -35.92
C ALA A 109 -5.46 21.92 -37.39
N ARG A 110 -6.43 21.97 -38.32
CA ARG A 110 -6.21 21.80 -39.77
C ARG A 110 -7.01 22.80 -40.61
N HIS A 111 -6.93 24.08 -40.22
CA HIS A 111 -7.64 25.20 -40.84
C HIS A 111 -6.70 26.28 -41.38
N ARG A 112 -7.23 27.22 -42.19
CA ARG A 112 -6.47 28.32 -42.81
C ARG A 112 -6.49 29.65 -42.03
N ARG A 113 -7.01 29.66 -40.79
CA ARG A 113 -7.06 30.86 -39.92
C ARG A 113 -5.64 31.33 -39.60
N ASP A 114 -4.85 30.44 -39.01
CA ASP A 114 -3.40 30.58 -38.93
C ASP A 114 -2.76 30.11 -40.25
N LYS A 115 -1.97 30.97 -40.89
CA LYS A 115 -1.20 30.64 -42.10
C LYS A 115 0.30 30.46 -41.83
N SER A 116 0.72 30.66 -40.58
CA SER A 116 2.09 30.44 -40.09
C SER A 116 2.28 29.07 -39.43
N ASP A 117 1.21 28.44 -38.93
CA ASP A 117 1.24 27.06 -38.47
C ASP A 117 1.71 26.12 -39.61
N PRO A 118 2.81 25.35 -39.44
CA PRO A 118 3.31 24.43 -40.47
C PRO A 118 2.33 23.29 -40.82
N LYS A 119 1.27 23.09 -40.02
CA LYS A 119 0.18 22.14 -40.24
C LYS A 119 -1.10 22.79 -40.79
N CYS A 120 -1.04 24.08 -41.17
CA CYS A 120 -2.10 24.80 -41.86
C CYS A 120 -2.66 23.98 -43.04
N SER A 121 -3.98 23.85 -43.12
CA SER A 121 -4.64 22.95 -44.06
C SER A 121 -6.03 23.45 -44.47
N ALA A 122 -6.56 22.89 -45.56
CA ALA A 122 -7.83 23.24 -46.15
C ALA A 122 -9.03 22.45 -45.58
N LEU A 123 -8.80 21.58 -44.60
CA LEU A 123 -9.82 20.68 -44.03
C LEU A 123 -10.79 21.40 -43.07
N ASP A 124 -10.38 22.56 -42.54
CA ASP A 124 -11.10 23.43 -41.61
C ASP A 124 -11.51 22.80 -40.27
N ILE A 125 -10.70 21.83 -39.81
CA ILE A 125 -10.92 21.13 -38.52
C ILE A 125 -10.36 21.97 -37.35
N GLU A 126 -11.19 22.17 -36.31
CA GLU A 126 -10.80 22.78 -35.04
C GLU A 126 -10.20 21.75 -34.05
N GLY A 127 -9.24 22.19 -33.24
CA GLY A 127 -8.72 21.41 -32.10
C GLY A 127 -9.65 21.40 -30.89
N ARG A 128 -10.44 22.47 -30.71
CA ARG A 128 -11.51 22.61 -29.71
C ARG A 128 -12.82 22.90 -30.44
N GLU A 129 -13.53 21.86 -30.83
CA GLU A 129 -14.78 21.99 -31.58
C GLU A 129 -15.98 21.95 -30.64
N PHE A 130 -16.88 22.93 -30.79
CA PHE A 130 -18.11 23.09 -30.01
C PHE A 130 -19.31 23.11 -30.97
N ASP A 131 -19.84 21.94 -31.33
CA ASP A 131 -21.00 21.82 -32.24
C ASP A 131 -22.31 22.02 -31.44
N PRO A 132 -23.13 23.06 -31.72
CA PRO A 132 -24.26 23.43 -30.88
C PRO A 132 -25.44 22.45 -30.95
N THR A 133 -25.79 21.86 -29.82
CA THR A 133 -26.94 20.95 -29.69
C THR A 133 -28.25 21.70 -29.45
N ARG A 134 -29.37 21.00 -29.61
CA ARG A 134 -30.73 21.53 -29.37
C ARG A 134 -30.99 21.74 -27.87
N GLY A 135 -30.47 22.84 -27.34
CA GLY A 135 -30.65 23.24 -25.94
C GLY A 135 -29.80 24.42 -25.48
N GLY A 136 -28.79 24.84 -26.26
CA GLY A 136 -27.79 25.82 -25.80
C GLY A 136 -26.60 25.19 -25.08
N GLU A 137 -26.30 23.94 -25.43
CA GLU A 137 -25.14 23.15 -25.03
C GLU A 137 -24.42 22.66 -26.30
N TYR A 138 -23.35 21.89 -26.16
CA TYR A 138 -22.51 21.49 -27.29
C TYR A 138 -22.17 19.99 -27.24
N HIS A 139 -22.03 19.38 -28.42
CA HIS A 139 -21.17 18.21 -28.59
C HIS A 139 -19.75 18.76 -28.67
N LEU A 140 -18.98 18.53 -27.62
CA LEU A 140 -17.60 18.97 -27.50
C LEU A 140 -16.68 17.90 -28.08
N THR A 141 -15.81 18.26 -29.02
CA THR A 141 -14.68 17.42 -29.43
C THR A 141 -13.36 18.15 -29.18
N MET A 142 -12.56 17.62 -28.26
CA MET A 142 -11.18 18.01 -28.03
C MET A 142 -10.26 17.11 -28.84
N ARG A 143 -9.34 17.68 -29.64
CA ARG A 143 -8.42 16.92 -30.51
C ARG A 143 -6.96 17.27 -30.26
N PHE A 144 -6.16 16.24 -30.04
CA PHE A 144 -4.71 16.32 -29.92
C PHE A 144 -4.04 15.59 -31.09
N GLU A 145 -2.89 16.11 -31.50
CA GLU A 145 -1.95 15.41 -32.37
C GLU A 145 -1.47 14.13 -31.68
N SER A 146 -1.49 12.99 -32.37
CA SER A 146 -0.71 11.84 -31.93
C SER A 146 0.77 12.15 -32.18
N GLN A 147 1.44 12.70 -31.17
CA GLN A 147 2.84 13.14 -31.24
C GLN A 147 3.81 12.01 -31.60
N ASP A 148 3.41 10.76 -31.35
CA ASP A 148 4.22 9.57 -31.47
C ASP A 148 3.29 8.34 -31.62
N PRO A 149 3.41 7.52 -32.67
CA PRO A 149 2.58 6.33 -32.84
C PRO A 149 2.92 5.23 -31.83
N ASP A 150 4.15 5.21 -31.29
CA ASP A 150 4.64 4.24 -30.31
C ASP A 150 4.46 4.72 -28.86
N GLU A 151 3.81 5.88 -28.66
CA GLU A 151 3.34 6.35 -27.35
C GLU A 151 2.45 5.29 -26.68
N LYS A 152 2.66 5.05 -25.38
CA LYS A 152 1.91 4.05 -24.62
C LYS A 152 1.07 4.75 -23.56
N ILE A 153 -0.23 4.43 -23.54
CA ILE A 153 -1.25 5.13 -22.76
C ILE A 153 -1.92 4.13 -21.82
N TYR A 154 -2.07 4.51 -20.55
CA TYR A 154 -2.52 3.62 -19.48
C TYR A 154 -3.52 4.33 -18.56
N GLY A 155 -4.42 3.60 -17.91
CA GLY A 155 -5.41 4.17 -16.97
C GLY A 155 -6.83 4.11 -17.52
N MET A 156 -7.53 5.24 -17.53
CA MET A 156 -8.93 5.43 -17.98
C MET A 156 -10.03 4.69 -17.20
N GLY A 157 -9.68 3.73 -16.34
CA GLY A 157 -10.61 3.01 -15.48
C GLY A 157 -10.60 1.50 -15.76
N GLN A 158 -11.78 0.87 -15.77
CA GLN A 158 -11.96 -0.56 -16.02
C GLN A 158 -12.70 -0.78 -17.33
N TYR A 159 -12.05 -1.45 -18.29
CA TYR A 159 -12.63 -1.84 -19.58
C TYR A 159 -12.26 -3.30 -19.91
N GLN A 160 -13.21 -4.06 -20.48
CA GLN A 160 -13.06 -5.50 -20.76
C GLN A 160 -12.33 -5.79 -22.09
N THR A 161 -11.22 -5.07 -22.37
CA THR A 161 -10.46 -5.16 -23.62
C THR A 161 -9.35 -6.22 -23.61
N GLY A 162 -8.86 -6.61 -22.42
CA GLY A 162 -7.67 -7.45 -22.27
C GLY A 162 -6.36 -6.76 -22.66
N LEU A 163 -6.33 -5.41 -22.70
CA LEU A 163 -5.17 -4.60 -23.07
C LEU A 163 -4.81 -3.64 -21.93
N LEU A 164 -3.52 -3.56 -21.60
CA LEU A 164 -3.01 -2.58 -20.62
C LEU A 164 -2.58 -1.28 -21.29
N ASN A 165 -1.89 -1.34 -22.44
CA ASN A 165 -1.68 -0.19 -23.31
C ASN A 165 -2.93 0.09 -24.16
N LEU A 166 -3.46 1.31 -24.05
CA LEU A 166 -4.68 1.82 -24.67
C LEU A 166 -4.43 2.58 -25.97
N LYS A 167 -3.18 2.76 -26.42
CA LYS A 167 -2.89 3.40 -27.72
C LYS A 167 -3.56 2.60 -28.86
N GLY A 168 -4.21 3.31 -29.78
CA GLY A 168 -5.02 2.74 -30.85
C GLY A 168 -6.40 2.22 -30.41
N GLN A 169 -6.79 2.36 -29.14
CA GLN A 169 -8.14 2.01 -28.66
C GLN A 169 -9.12 3.17 -28.79
N ASP A 170 -10.40 2.82 -28.76
CA ASP A 170 -11.56 3.71 -28.80
C ASP A 170 -12.45 3.30 -27.61
N LEU A 171 -12.50 4.15 -26.58
CA LEU A 171 -13.19 3.87 -25.32
C LEU A 171 -14.46 4.71 -25.21
N GLU A 172 -15.55 4.08 -24.81
CA GLU A 172 -16.77 4.77 -24.40
C GLU A 172 -16.56 5.38 -23.01
N LEU A 173 -16.85 6.68 -22.87
CA LEU A 173 -16.91 7.33 -21.56
C LEU A 173 -18.33 7.18 -21.01
N ALA A 174 -18.65 5.97 -20.55
CA ALA A 174 -19.93 5.63 -19.92
C ALA A 174 -19.76 4.56 -18.84
N GLN A 175 -20.60 4.62 -17.81
CA GLN A 175 -20.72 3.55 -16.81
C GLN A 175 -21.67 2.46 -17.34
N ARG A 176 -21.26 1.20 -17.26
CA ARG A 176 -22.06 -0.01 -17.59
C ARG A 176 -21.59 -1.17 -16.73
N ASN A 177 -22.43 -2.17 -16.47
CA ASN A 177 -22.01 -3.35 -15.72
C ASN A 177 -20.69 -3.94 -16.27
N SER A 178 -19.70 -4.13 -15.39
CA SER A 178 -18.28 -4.46 -15.65
C SER A 178 -17.38 -3.38 -16.28
N GLN A 179 -17.88 -2.19 -16.63
CA GLN A 179 -17.15 -1.05 -17.21
C GLN A 179 -17.26 0.21 -16.32
N ALA A 180 -16.13 0.66 -15.80
CA ALA A 180 -16.03 1.87 -14.98
C ALA A 180 -15.14 2.91 -15.68
N SER A 181 -15.74 3.98 -16.18
CA SER A 181 -15.03 5.10 -16.80
C SER A 181 -14.49 6.05 -15.72
N VAL A 182 -13.16 6.07 -15.56
CA VAL A 182 -12.42 6.93 -14.62
C VAL A 182 -11.29 7.62 -15.41
N PRO A 183 -11.60 8.72 -16.14
CA PRO A 183 -10.84 9.14 -17.31
C PRO A 183 -9.57 9.95 -16.99
N PHE A 184 -8.71 9.39 -16.15
CA PHE A 184 -7.31 9.79 -15.97
C PHE A 184 -6.39 8.81 -16.68
N MET A 185 -5.53 9.33 -17.56
CA MET A 185 -4.50 8.56 -18.26
C MET A 185 -3.08 8.96 -17.89
N VAL A 186 -2.15 8.02 -18.03
CA VAL A 186 -0.70 8.20 -17.92
C VAL A 186 -0.07 7.81 -19.26
N SER A 187 0.74 8.70 -19.82
CA SER A 187 1.50 8.47 -21.06
C SER A 187 2.97 8.16 -20.78
N SER A 188 3.56 7.27 -21.59
CA SER A 188 5.00 7.01 -21.60
C SER A 188 5.86 8.23 -21.99
N ARG A 189 5.26 9.32 -22.48
CA ARG A 189 5.93 10.59 -22.79
C ARG A 189 6.15 11.51 -21.58
N GLY A 190 5.86 11.05 -20.36
CA GLY A 190 6.12 11.81 -19.12
C GLY A 190 5.02 12.81 -18.74
N TYR A 191 3.76 12.50 -19.08
CA TYR A 191 2.61 13.28 -18.64
C TYR A 191 1.41 12.41 -18.25
N GLY A 192 0.53 12.98 -17.43
CA GLY A 192 -0.81 12.47 -17.16
C GLY A 192 -1.87 13.49 -17.53
N LEU A 193 -3.05 13.02 -17.93
CA LEU A 193 -4.21 13.85 -18.27
C LEU A 193 -5.48 13.30 -17.63
N LEU A 194 -6.23 14.16 -16.94
CA LEU A 194 -7.59 13.90 -16.45
C LEU A 194 -8.58 14.68 -17.32
N TRP A 195 -9.51 13.97 -17.97
CA TRP A 195 -10.68 14.56 -18.61
C TRP A 195 -11.72 14.90 -17.54
N ASN A 196 -11.80 16.16 -17.12
CA ASN A 196 -12.59 16.57 -15.96
C ASN A 196 -14.05 16.88 -16.34
N GLN A 197 -14.69 15.94 -17.05
CA GLN A 197 -16.05 16.06 -17.58
C GLN A 197 -16.86 14.80 -17.21
N PRO A 198 -18.02 14.92 -16.54
CA PRO A 198 -18.89 13.79 -16.19
C PRO A 198 -19.87 13.40 -17.31
N ALA A 199 -19.80 14.05 -18.47
CA ALA A 199 -20.64 13.78 -19.63
C ALA A 199 -20.33 12.42 -20.27
N VAL A 200 -21.35 11.83 -20.89
CA VAL A 200 -21.19 10.64 -21.73
C VAL A 200 -20.53 11.03 -23.05
N GLY A 201 -19.60 10.19 -23.53
CA GLY A 201 -18.81 10.51 -24.72
C GLY A 201 -17.78 9.44 -25.06
N ARG A 202 -16.60 9.86 -25.52
CA ARG A 202 -15.54 8.96 -26.02
C ARG A 202 -14.13 9.44 -25.66
N ALA A 203 -13.20 8.49 -25.58
CA ALA A 203 -11.76 8.76 -25.63
C ALA A 203 -11.12 7.85 -26.69
N VAL A 204 -10.63 8.45 -27.78
CA VAL A 204 -10.03 7.76 -28.92
C VAL A 204 -8.54 8.04 -28.93
N PHE A 205 -7.71 7.00 -28.75
CA PHE A 205 -6.25 7.11 -28.67
C PHE A 205 -5.57 6.78 -30.00
N GLY A 206 -6.13 7.28 -31.11
CA GLY A 206 -5.69 6.97 -32.46
C GLY A 206 -4.22 7.30 -32.71
N VAL A 207 -3.54 6.47 -33.51
CA VAL A 207 -2.12 6.63 -33.85
C VAL A 207 -1.85 7.86 -34.74
N ASN A 208 -2.90 8.40 -35.37
CA ASN A 208 -2.90 9.60 -36.21
C ASN A 208 -3.43 10.85 -35.47
N ILE A 209 -4.49 10.70 -34.68
CA ILE A 209 -5.17 11.77 -33.94
C ILE A 209 -5.69 11.14 -32.65
N MET A 210 -5.54 11.83 -31.53
CA MET A 210 -6.20 11.49 -30.28
C MET A 210 -7.36 12.46 -30.02
N SER A 211 -8.50 12.00 -29.52
CA SER A 211 -9.62 12.88 -29.21
C SER A 211 -10.39 12.46 -27.97
N PHE A 212 -10.93 13.46 -27.28
CA PHE A 212 -11.90 13.29 -26.20
C PHE A 212 -13.20 13.98 -26.62
N GLU A 213 -14.31 13.29 -26.44
CA GLU A 213 -15.65 13.76 -26.78
C GLU A 213 -16.53 13.81 -25.54
N ALA A 214 -17.38 14.82 -25.46
CA ALA A 214 -18.52 14.89 -24.54
C ALA A 214 -19.76 15.25 -25.37
N TYR A 215 -20.71 14.32 -25.47
CA TYR A 215 -21.86 14.45 -26.38
C TYR A 215 -22.81 15.59 -26.00
N GLN A 216 -22.82 16.00 -24.72
CA GLN A 216 -23.59 17.14 -24.24
C GLN A 216 -22.89 17.80 -23.05
N THR A 217 -22.21 18.93 -23.29
CA THR A 217 -21.61 19.77 -22.24
C THR A 217 -21.65 21.26 -22.60
N GLN A 218 -21.32 22.10 -21.63
CA GLN A 218 -21.39 23.57 -21.68
C GLN A 218 -20.00 24.21 -21.82
N HIS A 219 -18.95 23.44 -21.56
CA HIS A 219 -17.56 23.87 -21.50
C HIS A 219 -16.63 22.64 -21.62
N LEU A 220 -15.38 22.89 -22.00
CA LEU A 220 -14.23 22.00 -21.88
C LEU A 220 -13.60 22.19 -20.50
N ASP A 221 -13.22 21.11 -19.82
CA ASP A 221 -12.35 21.13 -18.63
C ASP A 221 -11.49 19.87 -18.61
N TYR A 222 -10.17 20.04 -18.54
CA TYR A 222 -9.22 18.95 -18.36
C TYR A 222 -7.96 19.43 -17.62
N TRP A 223 -7.29 18.49 -16.95
CA TRP A 223 -6.10 18.74 -16.14
C TRP A 223 -4.93 17.92 -16.65
N VAL A 224 -3.75 18.53 -16.73
CA VAL A 224 -2.52 17.90 -17.27
C VAL A 224 -1.38 18.11 -16.29
N VAL A 225 -0.60 17.06 -16.03
CA VAL A 225 0.60 17.10 -15.19
C VAL A 225 1.81 16.53 -15.93
N ALA A 226 2.98 17.15 -15.77
CA ALA A 226 4.27 16.64 -16.26
C ALA A 226 5.08 16.01 -15.12
N GLY A 227 5.85 14.96 -15.42
CA GLY A 227 6.67 14.27 -14.41
C GLY A 227 7.62 13.23 -15.02
N GLU A 228 8.68 12.90 -14.28
CA GLU A 228 9.79 12.06 -14.73
C GLU A 228 9.58 10.57 -14.42
N SER A 229 8.50 10.22 -13.71
CA SER A 229 8.07 8.83 -13.49
C SER A 229 6.55 8.65 -13.39
N PRO A 230 6.01 7.46 -13.73
CA PRO A 230 4.59 7.13 -13.54
C PRO A 230 4.12 7.28 -12.09
N ALA A 231 5.03 7.08 -11.12
CA ALA A 231 4.74 7.26 -9.71
C ALA A 231 4.47 8.74 -9.38
N GLU A 232 5.26 9.68 -9.91
CA GLU A 232 5.01 11.12 -9.72
C GLU A 232 3.65 11.53 -10.30
N LEU A 233 3.33 11.05 -11.50
CA LEU A 233 2.09 11.38 -12.22
C LEU A 233 0.84 10.89 -11.47
N VAL A 234 0.82 9.62 -11.03
CA VAL A 234 -0.31 9.05 -10.27
C VAL A 234 -0.43 9.69 -8.88
N GLN A 235 0.69 9.98 -8.20
CA GLN A 235 0.66 10.67 -6.91
C GLN A 235 0.25 12.16 -7.06
N ALA A 236 0.53 12.80 -8.20
CA ALA A 236 0.04 14.15 -8.48
C ALA A 236 -1.47 14.17 -8.73
N TYR A 237 -1.98 13.20 -9.49
CA TYR A 237 -3.42 12.98 -9.66
C TYR A 237 -4.12 12.80 -8.30
N ALA A 238 -3.63 11.88 -7.46
CA ALA A 238 -4.20 11.67 -6.12
C ALA A 238 -4.09 12.90 -5.19
N ARG A 239 -3.12 13.81 -5.40
CA ARG A 239 -3.06 15.10 -4.68
C ARG A 239 -4.08 16.12 -5.20
N ALA A 240 -4.57 16.00 -6.43
CA ALA A 240 -5.60 16.85 -7.01
C ALA A 240 -7.02 16.31 -6.79
N THR A 241 -7.19 14.98 -6.72
CA THR A 241 -8.51 14.31 -6.63
C THR A 241 -8.83 13.68 -5.28
N GLY A 242 -7.85 13.57 -4.38
CA GLY A 242 -7.96 12.93 -3.08
C GLY A 242 -7.23 11.59 -3.03
N THR A 243 -6.48 11.35 -1.94
CA THR A 243 -5.90 10.04 -1.69
C THR A 243 -6.95 9.10 -1.11
N VAL A 244 -6.76 7.79 -1.31
CA VAL A 244 -7.64 6.82 -0.67
C VAL A 244 -7.53 6.89 0.85
N PRO A 245 -8.60 6.59 1.56
CA PRO A 245 -8.49 6.25 3.68
C PRO A 245 -7.44 5.20 4.04
N MET A 246 -7.15 4.98 5.33
CA MET A 246 -6.45 3.76 5.72
C MET A 246 -7.40 2.56 5.57
N MET A 247 -6.90 1.42 5.10
CA MET A 247 -7.70 0.19 5.06
C MET A 247 -7.87 -0.37 6.48
N PRO A 248 -9.09 -0.77 6.91
CA PRO A 248 -9.30 -1.43 8.19
C PRO A 248 -8.63 -2.80 8.19
N GLU A 249 -8.38 -3.33 9.39
CA GLU A 249 -7.64 -4.59 9.53
C GLU A 249 -8.39 -5.79 8.90
N TYR A 250 -9.73 -5.84 9.03
CA TYR A 250 -10.58 -6.83 8.35
C TYR A 250 -10.59 -6.68 6.81
N GLY A 251 -10.07 -5.55 6.30
CA GLY A 251 -9.88 -5.32 4.87
C GLY A 251 -8.63 -5.99 4.30
N LEU A 252 -7.76 -6.55 5.14
CA LEU A 252 -6.47 -7.09 4.71
C LEU A 252 -6.52 -8.61 4.47
N GLY A 253 -7.33 -9.38 5.20
CA GLY A 253 -7.45 -10.83 5.07
C GLY A 253 -8.35 -11.28 3.91
N TYR A 254 -9.14 -12.33 4.16
CA TYR A 254 -9.97 -13.01 3.17
C TYR A 254 -11.47 -12.74 3.34
N TRP A 255 -12.18 -12.56 2.23
CA TRP A 255 -13.61 -12.22 2.17
C TRP A 255 -14.40 -13.34 1.44
N GLN A 256 -15.31 -14.02 2.13
CA GLN A 256 -16.15 -15.09 1.58
C GLN A 256 -17.49 -14.54 1.06
N SER A 257 -17.91 -14.99 -0.12
CA SER A 257 -19.19 -14.62 -0.74
C SER A 257 -19.62 -15.67 -1.77
N LYS A 258 -20.92 -15.78 -2.02
CA LYS A 258 -21.51 -16.45 -3.19
C LYS A 258 -22.76 -15.68 -3.60
N CYS A 259 -23.24 -15.90 -4.82
CA CYS A 259 -24.64 -15.67 -5.18
C CYS A 259 -25.41 -16.98 -4.94
N ARG A 260 -26.18 -17.14 -3.86
CA ARG A 260 -26.32 -16.25 -2.68
C ARG A 260 -26.63 -17.04 -1.41
N TYR A 261 -26.17 -16.57 -0.26
CA TYR A 261 -26.68 -17.10 1.02
C TYR A 261 -28.11 -16.58 1.22
N MET A 262 -29.08 -17.50 1.30
CA MET A 262 -30.51 -17.17 1.25
C MET A 262 -31.11 -16.91 2.64
N THR A 263 -30.46 -17.35 3.72
CA THR A 263 -30.98 -17.27 5.09
C THR A 263 -29.91 -17.01 6.13
N GLN A 264 -30.31 -16.48 7.28
CA GLN A 264 -29.45 -16.26 8.45
C GLN A 264 -28.69 -17.51 8.91
N GLU A 265 -29.34 -18.67 8.98
CA GLU A 265 -28.68 -19.90 9.44
C GLU A 265 -27.73 -20.49 8.39
N GLU A 266 -27.92 -20.22 7.09
CA GLU A 266 -26.93 -20.58 6.06
C GLU A 266 -25.64 -19.76 6.24
N VAL A 267 -25.75 -18.46 6.49
CA VAL A 267 -24.60 -17.57 6.79
C VAL A 267 -23.90 -18.02 8.07
N LEU A 268 -24.64 -18.31 9.13
CA LEU A 268 -24.07 -18.80 10.39
C LEU A 268 -23.40 -20.17 10.24
N LYS A 269 -23.97 -21.10 9.45
CA LYS A 269 -23.35 -22.38 9.13
C LYS A 269 -21.99 -22.20 8.44
N VAL A 270 -21.89 -21.33 7.43
CA VAL A 270 -20.62 -21.05 6.73
C VAL A 270 -19.61 -20.40 7.68
N ALA A 271 -20.03 -19.43 8.51
CA ALA A 271 -19.17 -18.80 9.50
C ALA A 271 -18.60 -19.82 10.52
N ARG A 272 -19.45 -20.70 11.07
CA ARG A 272 -19.05 -21.77 11.99
C ARG A 272 -18.10 -22.77 11.32
N GLU A 273 -18.37 -23.20 10.08
CA GLU A 273 -17.53 -24.15 9.34
C GLU A 273 -16.11 -23.59 9.07
N TYR A 274 -15.99 -22.30 8.71
CA TYR A 274 -14.67 -21.63 8.60
C TYR A 274 -13.93 -21.58 9.94
N HIS A 275 -14.65 -21.28 11.04
CA HIS A 275 -14.10 -21.20 12.40
C HIS A 275 -13.64 -22.57 12.92
N GLU A 276 -14.46 -23.61 12.77
CA GLU A 276 -14.16 -25.00 13.18
C GLU A 276 -12.96 -25.58 12.42
N ARG A 277 -12.86 -25.31 11.11
CA ARG A 277 -11.69 -25.65 10.28
C ARG A 277 -10.46 -24.79 10.56
N LYS A 278 -10.59 -23.72 11.34
CA LYS A 278 -9.53 -22.75 11.69
C LYS A 278 -8.93 -22.10 10.45
N LEU A 279 -9.79 -21.71 9.51
CA LEU A 279 -9.43 -21.05 8.25
C LEU A 279 -9.57 -19.53 8.39
N PRO A 280 -8.60 -18.72 7.91
CA PRO A 280 -8.71 -17.26 7.92
C PRO A 280 -9.91 -16.76 7.10
N MET A 281 -10.75 -15.93 7.71
CA MET A 281 -11.84 -15.21 7.07
C MET A 281 -12.15 -13.96 7.90
N ASP A 282 -11.97 -12.78 7.31
CA ASP A 282 -12.19 -11.49 7.96
C ASP A 282 -13.61 -10.96 7.69
N VAL A 283 -14.18 -11.27 6.52
CA VAL A 283 -15.49 -10.77 6.07
C VAL A 283 -16.32 -11.91 5.45
N LEU A 284 -17.61 -11.94 5.76
CA LEU A 284 -18.62 -12.79 5.13
C LEU A 284 -19.74 -11.90 4.55
N VAL A 285 -20.14 -12.18 3.31
CA VAL A 285 -20.98 -11.26 2.51
C VAL A 285 -22.38 -11.82 2.29
N ILE A 286 -23.40 -11.03 2.63
CA ILE A 286 -24.81 -11.28 2.33
C ILE A 286 -25.16 -10.54 1.03
N ASP A 287 -25.55 -11.33 0.03
CA ASP A 287 -25.83 -10.87 -1.34
C ASP A 287 -27.27 -10.33 -1.50
N PHE A 288 -27.62 -9.86 -2.70
CA PHE A 288 -28.92 -9.33 -3.10
C PHE A 288 -30.14 -10.23 -2.79
N PHE A 289 -31.34 -9.63 -2.81
CA PHE A 289 -32.63 -10.28 -2.50
C PHE A 289 -32.69 -10.95 -1.11
N HIS A 290 -31.92 -10.47 -0.13
CA HIS A 290 -32.18 -10.72 1.29
C HIS A 290 -33.35 -9.87 1.83
N TRP A 291 -33.79 -8.87 1.07
CA TRP A 291 -34.96 -8.01 1.31
C TRP A 291 -36.27 -8.61 0.78
N LEU A 292 -37.41 -8.12 1.28
CA LEU A 292 -38.74 -8.55 0.84
C LEU A 292 -39.12 -7.95 -0.53
N LYS A 293 -38.82 -6.67 -0.77
CA LYS A 293 -38.96 -5.93 -2.04
C LYS A 293 -37.74 -5.05 -2.30
N GLN A 294 -37.50 -4.73 -3.57
CA GLN A 294 -36.44 -3.78 -3.95
C GLN A 294 -36.80 -2.38 -3.42
N GLY A 295 -35.88 -1.75 -2.70
CA GLY A 295 -36.08 -0.45 -2.07
C GLY A 295 -36.71 -0.47 -0.66
N ASP A 296 -36.89 -1.65 -0.05
CA ASP A 296 -37.17 -1.74 1.40
C ASP A 296 -35.95 -1.35 2.25
N PHE A 297 -34.74 -1.57 1.71
CA PHE A 297 -33.46 -1.41 2.40
C PHE A 297 -33.44 -2.07 3.79
N ALA A 298 -34.06 -3.25 3.91
CA ALA A 298 -34.16 -4.03 5.13
C ALA A 298 -34.12 -5.54 4.83
N PHE A 299 -33.71 -6.34 5.82
CA PHE A 299 -33.83 -7.80 5.77
C PHE A 299 -35.30 -8.27 5.75
N ASP A 300 -35.60 -9.31 4.98
CA ASP A 300 -36.85 -10.07 5.09
C ASP A 300 -36.84 -10.92 6.36
N ALA A 301 -37.61 -10.49 7.37
CA ALA A 301 -37.72 -11.16 8.67
C ALA A 301 -38.19 -12.64 8.58
N ARG A 302 -38.70 -13.11 7.43
CA ARG A 302 -39.04 -14.52 7.19
C ARG A 302 -37.81 -15.41 6.94
N LEU A 303 -36.70 -14.81 6.49
CA LEU A 303 -35.43 -15.47 6.15
C LEU A 303 -34.28 -15.06 7.10
N TRP A 304 -34.44 -13.92 7.76
CA TRP A 304 -33.48 -13.27 8.67
C TRP A 304 -34.18 -12.86 9.97
N PRO A 305 -34.62 -13.82 10.80
CA PRO A 305 -35.49 -13.54 11.95
C PRO A 305 -34.82 -12.77 13.10
N ASP A 306 -33.49 -12.80 13.22
CA ASP A 306 -32.75 -12.02 14.22
C ASP A 306 -31.39 -11.54 13.66
N PRO A 307 -31.36 -10.42 12.91
CA PRO A 307 -30.12 -9.86 12.38
C PRO A 307 -29.12 -9.40 13.45
N ALA A 308 -29.57 -9.10 14.67
CA ALA A 308 -28.70 -8.65 15.75
C ALA A 308 -27.88 -9.83 16.33
N GLU A 309 -28.52 -10.97 16.59
CA GLU A 309 -27.84 -12.19 17.04
C GLU A 309 -26.95 -12.78 15.92
N LEU A 310 -27.34 -12.62 14.64
CA LEU A 310 -26.48 -12.92 13.49
C LEU A 310 -25.16 -12.12 13.51
N VAL A 311 -25.24 -10.79 13.61
CA VAL A 311 -24.05 -9.92 13.69
C VAL A 311 -23.20 -10.29 14.91
N LYS A 312 -23.84 -10.53 16.06
CA LYS A 312 -23.17 -10.91 17.30
C LYS A 312 -22.39 -12.24 17.17
N GLN A 313 -23.00 -13.31 16.67
CA GLN A 313 -22.30 -14.60 16.50
C GLN A 313 -21.15 -14.50 15.49
N CYS A 314 -21.31 -13.75 14.40
CA CYS A 314 -20.20 -13.50 13.47
C CYS A 314 -19.06 -12.72 14.15
N ALA A 315 -19.36 -11.68 14.92
CA ALA A 315 -18.37 -10.89 15.65
C ALA A 315 -17.65 -11.71 16.75
N GLU A 316 -18.35 -12.60 17.46
CA GLU A 316 -17.78 -13.55 18.43
C GLU A 316 -16.77 -14.52 17.76
N MET A 317 -16.99 -14.87 16.49
CA MET A 317 -16.05 -15.64 15.66
C MET A 317 -14.95 -14.79 14.99
N GLY A 318 -14.96 -13.47 15.14
CA GLY A 318 -14.01 -12.52 14.55
C GLY A 318 -14.36 -12.01 13.14
N ILE A 319 -15.53 -12.40 12.61
CA ILE A 319 -15.96 -12.16 11.23
C ILE A 319 -16.82 -10.89 11.15
N GLN A 320 -16.50 -9.97 10.24
CA GLN A 320 -17.38 -8.85 9.89
C GLN A 320 -18.41 -9.27 8.83
N LEU A 321 -19.61 -8.69 8.89
CA LEU A 321 -20.61 -8.87 7.84
C LEU A 321 -20.61 -7.69 6.87
N MET A 322 -20.76 -8.00 5.58
CA MET A 322 -21.08 -7.04 4.52
C MET A 322 -22.45 -7.36 3.94
N VAL A 323 -23.27 -6.34 3.63
CA VAL A 323 -24.61 -6.51 3.05
C VAL A 323 -24.72 -5.79 1.70
N SER A 324 -25.35 -6.43 0.71
CA SER A 324 -25.67 -5.83 -0.59
C SER A 324 -26.66 -4.66 -0.45
N VAL A 325 -26.49 -3.63 -1.28
CA VAL A 325 -27.40 -2.50 -1.43
C VAL A 325 -27.55 -2.22 -2.93
N TRP A 326 -28.76 -2.43 -3.46
CA TRP A 326 -29.14 -2.05 -4.81
C TRP A 326 -29.78 -0.65 -4.84
N PRO A 327 -29.60 0.14 -5.91
CA PRO A 327 -30.17 1.49 -6.06
C PRO A 327 -31.66 1.47 -6.47
N THR A 328 -32.22 0.26 -6.68
CA THR A 328 -33.56 0.01 -7.21
C THR A 328 -34.68 0.21 -6.19
N MET A 329 -35.82 0.73 -6.62
CA MET A 329 -37.04 0.81 -5.83
C MET A 329 -38.26 0.34 -6.61
N GLN A 330 -38.84 -0.77 -6.17
CA GLN A 330 -40.02 -1.43 -6.75
C GLN A 330 -41.27 -0.54 -6.59
N LYS A 331 -42.11 -0.43 -7.63
CA LYS A 331 -43.25 0.50 -7.65
C LYS A 331 -44.30 0.29 -6.54
N ASP A 332 -44.41 -0.93 -6.01
CA ASP A 332 -45.30 -1.31 -4.91
C ASP A 332 -44.57 -1.57 -3.57
N ASN A 333 -43.31 -1.14 -3.42
CA ASN A 333 -42.68 -0.97 -2.10
C ASN A 333 -43.29 0.26 -1.39
N GLU A 334 -43.28 0.25 -0.05
CA GLU A 334 -43.95 1.29 0.75
C GLU A 334 -43.25 2.66 0.74
N HIS A 335 -41.98 2.70 0.32
CA HIS A 335 -41.19 3.93 0.21
C HIS A 335 -41.35 4.62 -1.15
N TYR A 336 -41.68 3.87 -2.20
CA TYR A 336 -41.84 4.39 -3.57
C TYR A 336 -42.78 5.59 -3.71
N PRO A 337 -43.97 5.65 -3.07
CA PRO A 337 -44.83 6.84 -3.15
C PRO A 337 -44.17 8.11 -2.59
N ARG A 338 -43.42 8.00 -1.49
CA ARG A 338 -42.66 9.13 -0.91
C ARG A 338 -41.49 9.52 -1.80
N ALA A 339 -40.70 8.55 -2.25
CA ALA A 339 -39.54 8.81 -3.12
C ALA A 339 -39.96 9.45 -4.45
N LEU A 340 -41.11 9.05 -5.01
CA LEU A 340 -41.70 9.66 -6.20
C LEU A 340 -42.20 11.09 -5.93
N GLN A 341 -42.91 11.32 -4.82
CA GLN A 341 -43.43 12.64 -4.45
C GLN A 341 -42.32 13.65 -4.14
N SER A 342 -41.24 13.21 -3.49
CA SER A 342 -40.08 14.04 -3.13
C SER A 342 -39.05 14.20 -4.26
N GLY A 343 -39.22 13.55 -5.41
CA GLY A 343 -38.27 13.62 -6.51
C GLY A 343 -36.92 12.93 -6.22
N TYR A 344 -36.92 11.89 -5.39
CA TYR A 344 -35.74 11.08 -5.04
C TYR A 344 -35.42 9.99 -6.08
N LEU A 345 -36.25 9.84 -7.10
CA LEU A 345 -36.11 8.83 -8.15
C LEU A 345 -35.70 9.45 -9.48
N VAL A 346 -34.72 8.81 -10.13
CA VAL A 346 -34.22 9.13 -11.47
C VAL A 346 -35.38 9.24 -12.46
N GLN A 347 -35.29 10.21 -13.35
CA GLN A 347 -36.37 10.58 -14.26
C GLN A 347 -36.10 10.07 -15.68
N GLN A 348 -37.17 9.91 -16.45
CA GLN A 348 -37.09 9.67 -17.90
C GLN A 348 -37.82 10.80 -18.63
N HIS A 349 -37.28 11.21 -19.79
CA HIS A 349 -37.87 12.22 -20.65
C HIS A 349 -39.10 11.69 -21.42
N LYS A 350 -39.11 10.40 -21.75
CA LYS A 350 -40.18 9.70 -22.49
C LYS A 350 -40.33 8.26 -22.00
N GLY A 351 -41.54 7.72 -22.07
CA GLY A 351 -41.87 6.33 -21.70
C GLY A 351 -42.52 6.20 -20.31
N LEU A 352 -42.74 4.96 -19.90
CA LEU A 352 -43.14 4.63 -18.52
C LEU A 352 -41.89 4.59 -17.65
N ARG A 353 -41.91 5.23 -16.46
CA ARG A 353 -40.80 5.27 -15.50
C ARG A 353 -40.55 3.89 -14.87
N THR A 354 -39.98 2.99 -15.67
CA THR A 354 -39.32 1.74 -15.32
C THR A 354 -37.90 1.87 -15.87
N LEU A 355 -36.90 1.87 -15.00
CA LEU A 355 -35.49 2.04 -15.37
C LEU A 355 -34.72 0.72 -15.28
N MET A 356 -35.13 -0.16 -14.37
CA MET A 356 -34.75 -1.56 -14.32
C MET A 356 -36.03 -2.41 -14.26
N ASP A 357 -36.07 -3.52 -15.01
CA ASP A 357 -37.13 -4.54 -14.97
C ASP A 357 -36.53 -5.90 -14.59
N PHE A 358 -35.75 -5.93 -13.50
CA PHE A 358 -35.21 -7.17 -12.94
C PHE A 358 -36.08 -7.60 -11.77
N ARG A 359 -36.79 -8.73 -11.92
CA ARG A 359 -37.73 -9.33 -10.95
C ARG A 359 -38.97 -8.49 -10.57
N ALA A 360 -38.97 -7.18 -10.79
CA ALA A 360 -40.10 -6.26 -10.61
C ALA A 360 -39.87 -4.96 -11.40
N GLU A 361 -40.94 -4.24 -11.75
CA GLU A 361 -40.83 -2.89 -12.31
C GLU A 361 -40.24 -1.93 -11.27
N CYS A 362 -39.02 -1.44 -11.52
CA CYS A 362 -38.30 -0.57 -10.59
C CYS A 362 -38.03 0.84 -11.16
N GLY A 363 -38.18 1.84 -10.30
CA GLY A 363 -37.43 3.09 -10.40
C GLY A 363 -36.01 2.89 -9.86
N ILE A 364 -35.15 3.87 -10.09
CA ILE A 364 -33.78 3.93 -9.54
C ILE A 364 -33.67 5.19 -8.68
N VAL A 365 -33.02 5.10 -7.52
CA VAL A 365 -32.76 6.24 -6.64
C VAL A 365 -31.72 7.17 -7.27
N ASP A 366 -31.98 8.47 -7.21
CA ASP A 366 -31.09 9.49 -7.73
C ASP A 366 -30.10 9.96 -6.66
N PHE A 367 -28.99 9.24 -6.50
CA PHE A 367 -27.97 9.60 -5.52
C PHE A 367 -27.25 10.93 -5.81
N THR A 368 -27.47 11.57 -6.97
CA THR A 368 -26.97 12.94 -7.16
C THR A 368 -27.77 13.95 -6.35
N ASN A 369 -29.05 13.69 -6.10
CA ASN A 369 -29.90 14.46 -5.18
C ASN A 369 -29.44 14.24 -3.71
N PRO A 370 -29.00 15.29 -2.98
CA PRO A 370 -28.55 15.16 -1.59
C PRO A 370 -29.62 14.59 -0.64
N GLU A 371 -30.89 14.96 -0.82
CA GLU A 371 -31.99 14.48 0.03
C GLU A 371 -32.30 13.00 -0.21
N ALA A 372 -32.07 12.51 -1.43
CA ALA A 372 -32.21 11.08 -1.75
C ALA A 372 -31.09 10.25 -1.12
N ARG A 373 -29.86 10.80 -1.04
CA ARG A 373 -28.75 10.19 -0.30
C ARG A 373 -29.09 10.05 1.19
N GLU A 374 -29.53 11.12 1.82
CA GLU A 374 -29.95 11.13 3.23
C GLU A 374 -31.09 10.13 3.48
N PHE A 375 -32.12 10.11 2.62
CA PHE A 375 -33.25 9.20 2.71
C PHE A 375 -32.86 7.71 2.66
N VAL A 376 -31.99 7.30 1.73
CA VAL A 376 -31.52 5.90 1.67
C VAL A 376 -30.56 5.59 2.81
N TRP A 377 -29.67 6.52 3.17
CA TRP A 377 -28.76 6.32 4.29
C TRP A 377 -29.52 6.08 5.60
N ASP A 378 -30.55 6.85 5.92
CA ASP A 378 -31.34 6.67 7.15
C ASP A 378 -31.99 5.28 7.23
N LEU A 379 -32.48 4.76 6.11
CA LEU A 379 -33.05 3.41 6.02
C LEU A 379 -31.97 2.35 6.22
N CYS A 380 -30.88 2.39 5.45
CA CYS A 380 -29.75 1.47 5.61
C CYS A 380 -29.09 1.57 7.00
N LYS A 381 -29.09 2.75 7.62
CA LYS A 381 -28.56 2.97 8.96
C LYS A 381 -29.42 2.23 9.98
N LYS A 382 -30.72 2.53 10.01
CA LYS A 382 -31.70 1.92 10.91
C LYS A 382 -31.76 0.39 10.75
N ASN A 383 -31.74 -0.10 9.52
CA ASN A 383 -32.04 -1.49 9.19
C ASN A 383 -30.80 -2.39 9.05
N TYR A 384 -29.58 -1.83 9.02
CA TYR A 384 -28.31 -2.60 8.95
C TYR A 384 -27.21 -2.06 9.86
N TYR A 385 -26.88 -0.75 9.77
CA TYR A 385 -25.75 -0.17 10.51
C TYR A 385 -25.94 -0.25 12.03
N ASP A 386 -27.15 -0.01 12.50
CA ASP A 386 -27.50 0.00 13.92
C ASP A 386 -27.61 -1.41 14.53
N TYR A 387 -27.76 -2.46 13.70
CA TYR A 387 -27.50 -3.86 14.11
C TYR A 387 -26.00 -4.19 14.22
N GLY A 388 -25.12 -3.33 13.70
CA GLY A 388 -23.67 -3.50 13.74
C GLY A 388 -23.02 -3.86 12.40
N ILE A 389 -23.74 -3.88 11.27
CA ILE A 389 -23.14 -4.11 9.94
C ILE A 389 -22.38 -2.85 9.51
N LYS A 390 -21.04 -2.94 9.40
CA LYS A 390 -20.12 -1.81 9.12
C LYS A 390 -19.49 -1.82 7.72
N ILE A 391 -20.04 -2.64 6.82
CA ILE A 391 -19.59 -2.77 5.44
C ILE A 391 -20.82 -2.94 4.53
N PHE A 392 -20.84 -2.21 3.41
CA PHE A 392 -21.91 -2.27 2.42
C PHE A 392 -21.31 -2.58 1.04
N TRP A 393 -21.90 -3.53 0.33
CA TRP A 393 -21.62 -3.78 -1.08
C TRP A 393 -22.62 -2.95 -1.88
N LEU A 394 -22.15 -1.81 -2.39
CA LEU A 394 -22.92 -0.95 -3.27
C LEU A 394 -22.84 -1.55 -4.68
N ASP A 395 -23.97 -2.03 -5.17
CA ASP A 395 -24.07 -2.93 -6.31
C ASP A 395 -25.02 -2.33 -7.37
N GLU A 396 -24.89 -2.73 -8.64
CA GLU A 396 -25.55 -2.04 -9.78
C GLU A 396 -25.30 -0.51 -9.77
N ALA A 397 -24.05 -0.11 -9.48
CA ALA A 397 -23.68 1.25 -9.07
C ALA A 397 -23.56 2.28 -10.22
N GLU A 398 -23.67 1.84 -11.47
CA GLU A 398 -23.49 2.62 -12.70
C GLU A 398 -24.51 3.74 -12.96
N PRO A 399 -25.84 3.55 -12.82
CA PRO A 399 -26.57 2.33 -12.46
C PRO A 399 -26.92 1.45 -13.67
N GLU A 400 -27.14 0.14 -13.45
CA GLU A 400 -27.61 -0.75 -14.52
C GLU A 400 -29.05 -0.40 -14.95
N PHE A 401 -29.16 0.24 -16.11
CA PHE A 401 -30.43 0.40 -16.81
C PHE A 401 -30.71 -0.82 -17.68
N SER A 402 -31.94 -1.35 -17.65
CA SER A 402 -32.34 -2.44 -18.56
C SER A 402 -32.23 -2.07 -20.04
N VAL A 403 -32.23 -0.77 -20.37
CA VAL A 403 -31.75 -0.24 -21.66
C VAL A 403 -30.99 1.06 -21.43
N TYR A 404 -29.71 1.09 -21.80
CA TYR A 404 -28.81 2.24 -21.62
C TYR A 404 -29.06 3.39 -22.63
N HIS A 405 -30.23 4.03 -22.56
CA HIS A 405 -30.57 5.24 -23.33
C HIS A 405 -30.23 6.51 -22.52
N PHE A 406 -28.95 6.88 -22.48
CA PHE A 406 -28.45 8.02 -21.71
C PHE A 406 -29.05 9.39 -22.12
N ASP A 407 -29.62 9.51 -23.33
CA ASP A 407 -30.33 10.69 -23.82
C ASP A 407 -31.78 10.80 -23.28
N ASN A 408 -32.36 9.69 -22.82
CA ASN A 408 -33.72 9.63 -22.31
C ASN A 408 -33.80 9.70 -20.77
N VAL A 409 -32.66 9.74 -20.07
CA VAL A 409 -32.59 9.72 -18.60
C VAL A 409 -32.13 11.08 -18.04
N ARG A 410 -32.73 11.49 -16.92
CA ARG A 410 -32.41 12.74 -16.22
C ARG A 410 -32.24 12.52 -14.71
N LEU A 411 -31.14 13.07 -14.21
CA LEU A 411 -30.77 13.16 -12.80
C LEU A 411 -31.14 14.55 -12.23
N TRP A 412 -30.95 14.70 -10.92
CA TRP A 412 -30.99 15.98 -10.20
C TRP A 412 -29.84 16.90 -10.63
N SER A 413 -28.64 16.34 -10.84
CA SER A 413 -27.46 17.09 -11.32
C SER A 413 -27.53 17.53 -12.79
N GLY A 414 -28.44 16.97 -13.60
CA GLY A 414 -28.53 17.28 -15.03
C GLY A 414 -29.10 16.13 -15.86
N ASN A 415 -28.92 16.17 -17.18
CA ASN A 415 -29.28 15.04 -18.03
C ASN A 415 -28.22 13.93 -17.86
N GLN A 416 -28.59 12.65 -17.98
CA GLN A 416 -27.64 11.54 -17.83
C GLN A 416 -26.51 11.62 -18.87
N ILE A 417 -26.81 12.05 -20.09
CA ILE A 417 -25.80 12.30 -21.13
C ILE A 417 -24.80 13.42 -20.79
N SER A 418 -25.11 14.36 -19.87
CA SER A 418 -24.23 15.48 -19.50
C SER A 418 -23.53 15.31 -18.14
N ALA A 419 -24.06 14.51 -17.23
CA ALA A 419 -23.53 14.34 -15.87
C ALA A 419 -23.48 12.88 -15.35
N GLY A 420 -23.94 11.91 -16.15
CA GLY A 420 -24.20 10.54 -15.70
C GLY A 420 -22.99 9.78 -15.16
N ASN A 421 -21.77 10.08 -15.64
CA ASN A 421 -20.58 9.38 -15.17
C ASN A 421 -20.20 9.73 -13.72
N ALA A 422 -20.81 10.76 -13.13
CA ALA A 422 -20.66 11.09 -11.71
C ALA A 422 -21.59 10.29 -10.76
N TYR A 423 -22.61 9.58 -11.28
CA TYR A 423 -23.57 8.86 -10.44
C TYR A 423 -22.92 7.83 -9.47
N PRO A 424 -21.96 6.98 -9.88
CA PRO A 424 -21.38 5.99 -8.97
C PRO A 424 -20.63 6.64 -7.81
N ARG A 425 -19.95 7.77 -8.07
CA ARG A 425 -19.26 8.58 -7.05
C ARG A 425 -20.25 9.05 -5.98
N ASP A 426 -21.45 9.48 -6.37
CA ASP A 426 -22.42 10.05 -5.43
C ASP A 426 -23.25 8.97 -4.70
N PHE A 427 -23.45 7.79 -5.31
CA PHE A 427 -23.92 6.59 -4.59
C PHE A 427 -22.91 6.15 -3.53
N VAL A 428 -21.62 6.04 -3.89
CA VAL A 428 -20.50 5.82 -2.96
C VAL A 428 -20.45 6.87 -1.85
N ARG A 429 -20.60 8.15 -2.21
CA ARG A 429 -20.58 9.29 -1.28
C ARG A 429 -21.65 9.16 -0.19
N THR A 430 -22.83 8.66 -0.54
CA THR A 430 -23.96 8.42 0.39
C THR A 430 -23.50 7.65 1.63
N PHE A 431 -22.87 6.49 1.40
CA PHE A 431 -22.43 5.61 2.49
C PHE A 431 -21.14 6.13 3.13
N TYR A 432 -20.25 6.76 2.37
CA TYR A 432 -19.04 7.36 2.94
C TYR A 432 -19.35 8.49 3.94
N GLU A 433 -20.17 9.47 3.54
CA GLU A 433 -20.59 10.57 4.41
C GLU A 433 -21.48 10.06 5.55
N GLY A 434 -22.44 9.17 5.26
CA GLY A 434 -23.33 8.57 6.27
C GLY A 434 -22.60 7.83 7.38
N MET A 435 -21.70 6.90 7.03
CA MET A 435 -20.93 6.11 8.00
C MET A 435 -19.93 6.97 8.78
N THR A 436 -19.31 7.97 8.13
CA THR A 436 -18.41 8.92 8.80
C THR A 436 -19.17 9.79 9.81
N ASN A 437 -20.33 10.34 9.42
CA ASN A 437 -21.21 11.11 10.30
C ASN A 437 -21.77 10.27 11.45
N ALA A 438 -21.92 8.96 11.25
CA ALA A 438 -22.29 7.98 12.28
C ALA A 438 -21.09 7.42 13.07
N GLY A 439 -19.90 8.07 13.00
CA GLY A 439 -18.75 7.81 13.86
C GLY A 439 -17.82 6.67 13.45
N GLN A 440 -17.84 6.21 12.20
CA GLN A 440 -16.90 5.18 11.72
C GLN A 440 -15.62 5.79 11.15
N ASP A 441 -14.52 5.73 11.89
CA ASP A 441 -13.20 6.25 11.48
C ASP A 441 -12.58 5.52 10.26
N GLN A 442 -13.06 4.30 9.94
CA GLN A 442 -12.48 3.42 8.92
C GLN A 442 -13.51 2.96 7.88
N VAL A 443 -14.15 3.91 7.20
CA VAL A 443 -14.97 3.63 6.00
C VAL A 443 -14.05 3.41 4.80
N ARG A 444 -14.40 2.50 3.86
CA ARG A 444 -13.56 2.16 2.69
C ARG A 444 -14.37 1.81 1.45
N LEU A 445 -13.68 1.87 0.31
CA LEU A 445 -14.19 1.64 -1.05
C LEU A 445 -13.27 0.63 -1.75
N THR A 446 -13.86 -0.33 -2.47
CA THR A 446 -13.14 -1.47 -3.06
C THR A 446 -13.85 -1.99 -4.31
N GLU A 447 -13.13 -2.13 -5.42
CA GLU A 447 -13.63 -2.77 -6.66
C GLU A 447 -13.14 -4.22 -6.74
N ILE A 448 -14.01 -5.15 -7.17
CA ILE A 448 -13.73 -6.59 -7.19
C ILE A 448 -14.48 -7.24 -8.35
N GLY A 449 -13.78 -8.01 -9.21
CA GLY A 449 -14.35 -8.69 -10.38
C GLY A 449 -14.42 -10.22 -10.29
N GLY A 450 -15.16 -10.81 -11.24
CA GLY A 450 -15.42 -12.26 -11.35
C GLY A 450 -16.76 -12.65 -10.75
N PHE A 451 -17.70 -13.12 -11.59
CA PHE A 451 -19.10 -13.32 -11.20
C PHE A 451 -19.76 -14.57 -11.83
N HIS A 452 -20.31 -14.46 -13.03
CA HIS A 452 -21.12 -15.51 -13.67
C HIS A 452 -20.32 -16.73 -14.16
N GLY A 453 -20.93 -17.91 -14.00
CA GLY A 453 -20.55 -19.16 -14.69
C GLY A 453 -19.57 -20.02 -13.90
N GLY A 454 -19.64 -21.33 -14.15
CA GLY A 454 -18.77 -22.33 -13.54
C GLY A 454 -19.52 -23.36 -12.73
N ASP A 455 -19.55 -24.59 -13.23
CA ASP A 455 -19.85 -25.79 -12.46
C ASP A 455 -18.66 -26.15 -11.56
N GLY A 456 -18.90 -26.17 -10.23
CA GLY A 456 -17.91 -26.58 -9.24
C GLY A 456 -17.41 -28.03 -9.39
N ASN A 457 -18.15 -28.88 -10.10
CA ASN A 457 -17.76 -30.26 -10.41
C ASN A 457 -16.86 -30.38 -11.65
N SER A 458 -16.77 -29.33 -12.48
CA SER A 458 -16.00 -29.34 -13.73
C SER A 458 -14.49 -29.20 -13.44
N PRO A 459 -13.63 -30.16 -13.83
CA PRO A 459 -12.19 -30.06 -13.60
C PRO A 459 -11.53 -28.85 -14.28
N ALA A 460 -12.11 -28.36 -15.39
CA ALA A 460 -11.65 -27.15 -16.06
C ALA A 460 -11.98 -25.88 -15.26
N PHE A 461 -13.16 -25.83 -14.63
CA PHE A 461 -13.51 -24.74 -13.73
C PHE A 461 -12.72 -24.82 -12.41
N GLN A 462 -12.48 -26.02 -11.88
CA GLN A 462 -11.61 -26.24 -10.72
C GLN A 462 -10.18 -25.74 -10.96
N GLU A 463 -9.60 -25.96 -12.16
CA GLU A 463 -8.32 -25.33 -12.51
C GLU A 463 -8.45 -23.80 -12.54
N LEU A 464 -9.44 -23.27 -13.28
CA LEU A 464 -9.64 -21.82 -13.40
C LEU A 464 -9.81 -21.14 -12.05
N LEU A 465 -10.59 -21.72 -11.13
CA LEU A 465 -10.81 -21.22 -9.78
C LEU A 465 -9.49 -21.22 -8.99
N ALA A 466 -8.71 -22.30 -9.02
CA ALA A 466 -7.39 -22.34 -8.39
C ALA A 466 -6.45 -21.26 -8.98
N ARG A 467 -6.49 -21.02 -10.30
CA ARG A 467 -5.73 -19.94 -10.96
C ARG A 467 -6.18 -18.54 -10.51
N TRP A 468 -7.48 -18.33 -10.34
CA TRP A 468 -8.05 -17.05 -9.91
C TRP A 468 -7.85 -16.78 -8.42
N PHE A 469 -7.92 -17.81 -7.57
CA PHE A 469 -7.72 -17.72 -6.13
C PHE A 469 -6.28 -17.31 -5.78
N PHE A 470 -5.29 -17.80 -6.54
CA PHE A 470 -3.93 -17.28 -6.50
C PHE A 470 -3.87 -15.78 -6.78
N PHE A 471 -4.50 -15.33 -7.87
CA PHE A 471 -4.51 -13.91 -8.24
C PHE A 471 -5.20 -13.04 -7.18
N GLY A 472 -6.28 -13.54 -6.57
CA GLY A 472 -6.97 -12.88 -5.46
C GLY A 472 -6.09 -12.68 -4.22
N ALA A 473 -5.22 -13.65 -3.89
CA ALA A 473 -4.30 -13.53 -2.76
C ALA A 473 -3.31 -12.35 -2.92
N PHE A 474 -2.94 -12.03 -4.16
CA PHE A 474 -2.09 -10.91 -4.57
C PHE A 474 -2.87 -9.71 -5.15
N SER A 475 -4.18 -9.65 -4.91
CA SER A 475 -5.03 -8.49 -5.24
C SER A 475 -5.14 -7.51 -4.05
N PRO A 476 -5.66 -6.28 -4.24
CA PRO A 476 -5.81 -5.31 -3.14
C PRO A 476 -6.67 -5.88 -2.01
N VAL A 477 -7.84 -6.45 -2.37
CA VAL A 477 -8.72 -7.24 -1.50
C VAL A 477 -8.71 -8.69 -1.99
N PHE A 478 -8.80 -9.65 -1.08
CA PHE A 478 -8.88 -11.08 -1.40
C PHE A 478 -10.30 -11.61 -1.15
N ARG A 479 -11.19 -11.42 -2.14
CA ARG A 479 -12.58 -11.93 -2.10
C ARG A 479 -12.75 -13.13 -3.02
N MET A 480 -13.52 -14.12 -2.57
CA MET A 480 -14.13 -15.13 -3.44
C MET A 480 -15.63 -14.82 -3.58
N HIS A 481 -16.14 -14.90 -4.80
CA HIS A 481 -17.55 -14.64 -5.13
C HIS A 481 -17.92 -15.32 -6.47
N GLY A 482 -19.21 -15.39 -6.77
CA GLY A 482 -19.74 -15.80 -8.06
C GLY A 482 -21.11 -16.47 -7.98
N ASP A 483 -21.79 -16.52 -9.12
CA ASP A 483 -22.96 -17.35 -9.34
C ASP A 483 -22.52 -18.67 -10.00
N ARG A 484 -22.77 -19.80 -9.32
CA ARG A 484 -22.28 -21.12 -9.72
C ARG A 484 -23.41 -21.98 -10.28
N GLU A 485 -23.07 -22.82 -11.24
CA GLU A 485 -24.01 -23.81 -11.79
C GLU A 485 -24.38 -24.86 -10.71
N ASN A 486 -25.44 -25.64 -10.98
CA ASN A 486 -26.02 -26.62 -10.04
C ASN A 486 -26.61 -26.01 -8.74
N GLY A 487 -27.04 -24.75 -8.80
CA GLY A 487 -27.76 -24.06 -7.73
C GLY A 487 -29.24 -24.40 -7.57
N THR A 488 -29.93 -23.68 -6.67
CA THR A 488 -31.36 -23.77 -6.41
C THR A 488 -32.15 -22.81 -7.31
N ALA A 489 -33.14 -23.34 -8.03
CA ALA A 489 -34.04 -22.53 -8.85
C ALA A 489 -34.88 -21.56 -7.99
N GLY A 490 -34.90 -20.28 -8.38
CA GLY A 490 -35.81 -19.28 -7.79
C GLY A 490 -37.26 -19.49 -8.22
N SER A 491 -38.19 -18.86 -7.49
CA SER A 491 -39.60 -18.84 -7.89
C SER A 491 -39.79 -17.98 -9.15
N THR A 492 -40.76 -18.32 -10.00
CA THR A 492 -41.29 -17.43 -11.06
C THR A 492 -42.39 -16.50 -10.55
N VAL A 493 -42.85 -16.67 -9.31
CA VAL A 493 -43.89 -15.87 -8.65
C VAL A 493 -43.36 -15.28 -7.34
N GLY A 494 -43.29 -13.96 -7.26
CA GLY A 494 -42.80 -13.22 -6.08
C GLY A 494 -41.29 -12.96 -6.06
N SER A 495 -40.82 -12.30 -5.00
CA SER A 495 -39.45 -11.80 -4.83
C SER A 495 -38.41 -12.85 -4.43
N VAL A 496 -38.78 -14.13 -4.32
CA VAL A 496 -37.88 -15.22 -3.91
C VAL A 496 -36.95 -15.60 -5.06
N GLN A 497 -35.82 -14.90 -5.14
CA GLN A 497 -34.68 -15.24 -5.98
C GLN A 497 -33.97 -16.49 -5.43
N GLY A 498 -33.51 -17.37 -6.32
CA GLY A 498 -32.77 -18.60 -5.96
C GLY A 498 -31.33 -18.32 -5.53
N SER A 499 -30.49 -19.35 -5.57
CA SER A 499 -29.03 -19.27 -5.36
C SER A 499 -28.32 -20.09 -6.43
N GLY A 500 -27.14 -19.68 -6.85
CA GLY A 500 -26.15 -20.58 -7.48
C GLY A 500 -25.68 -21.67 -6.51
N GLY A 501 -24.84 -22.57 -7.03
CA GLY A 501 -24.20 -23.64 -6.27
C GLY A 501 -23.23 -23.16 -5.19
N ASP A 502 -22.71 -24.10 -4.41
CA ASP A 502 -21.77 -23.81 -3.32
C ASP A 502 -20.45 -23.20 -3.81
N ASN A 503 -19.88 -22.29 -3.03
CA ASN A 503 -18.73 -21.46 -3.42
C ASN A 503 -17.81 -21.15 -2.23
N GLU A 504 -17.61 -22.14 -1.37
CA GLU A 504 -16.69 -22.12 -0.24
C GLU A 504 -15.43 -22.92 -0.60
N VAL A 505 -14.29 -22.68 0.06
CA VAL A 505 -13.01 -23.27 -0.37
C VAL A 505 -12.97 -24.82 -0.37
N TRP A 506 -13.87 -25.48 0.35
CA TRP A 506 -13.99 -26.94 0.41
C TRP A 506 -14.91 -27.55 -0.66
N SER A 507 -15.68 -26.73 -1.38
CA SER A 507 -16.74 -27.18 -2.31
C SER A 507 -16.21 -27.67 -3.67
N PHE A 508 -14.89 -27.59 -3.89
CA PHE A 508 -14.23 -27.82 -5.18
C PHE A 508 -13.25 -29.02 -5.18
N GLY A 509 -13.42 -29.93 -4.22
CA GLY A 509 -12.59 -31.12 -4.06
C GLY A 509 -11.27 -30.88 -3.31
N PRO A 510 -10.57 -31.95 -2.88
CA PRO A 510 -9.45 -31.85 -1.94
C PRO A 510 -8.24 -31.09 -2.52
N GLN A 511 -7.93 -31.27 -3.80
CA GLN A 511 -6.77 -30.63 -4.44
C GLN A 511 -6.94 -29.10 -4.54
N VAL A 512 -8.14 -28.62 -4.87
CA VAL A 512 -8.44 -27.17 -4.87
C VAL A 512 -8.49 -26.64 -3.43
N TYR A 513 -9.09 -27.39 -2.49
CA TYR A 513 -9.12 -27.02 -1.08
C TYR A 513 -7.73 -26.79 -0.49
N GLU A 514 -6.77 -27.70 -0.72
CA GLU A 514 -5.38 -27.52 -0.24
C GLU A 514 -4.72 -26.26 -0.82
N VAL A 515 -4.96 -25.96 -2.10
CA VAL A 515 -4.44 -24.76 -2.77
C VAL A 515 -5.09 -23.49 -2.21
N CYS A 516 -6.40 -23.51 -1.96
CA CYS A 516 -7.08 -22.40 -1.29
C CYS A 516 -6.55 -22.21 0.14
N VAL A 517 -6.43 -23.27 0.94
CA VAL A 517 -5.88 -23.21 2.31
C VAL A 517 -4.43 -22.70 2.33
N LYS A 518 -3.61 -23.04 1.33
CA LYS A 518 -2.26 -22.45 1.14
C LYS A 518 -2.34 -20.93 0.97
N TYR A 519 -3.22 -20.44 0.09
CA TYR A 519 -3.30 -19.00 -0.20
C TYR A 519 -4.00 -18.17 0.87
N LEU A 520 -4.99 -18.73 1.60
CA LEU A 520 -5.52 -18.12 2.82
C LEU A 520 -4.39 -17.87 3.83
N LYS A 521 -3.54 -18.87 4.08
CA LYS A 521 -2.40 -18.75 5.01
C LYS A 521 -1.32 -17.79 4.47
N LEU A 522 -1.06 -17.77 3.17
CA LEU A 522 -0.11 -16.82 2.57
C LEU A 522 -0.60 -15.37 2.68
N ARG A 523 -1.91 -15.11 2.54
CA ARG A 523 -2.49 -13.79 2.76
C ARG A 523 -2.19 -13.27 4.17
N GLU A 524 -2.37 -14.12 5.18
CA GLU A 524 -2.05 -13.79 6.58
C GLU A 524 -0.55 -13.52 6.79
N LEU A 525 0.34 -14.30 6.17
CA LEU A 525 1.79 -14.04 6.18
C LEU A 525 2.18 -12.73 5.49
N LEU A 526 1.36 -12.24 4.55
CA LEU A 526 1.55 -10.97 3.84
C LEU A 526 0.84 -9.78 4.51
N ARG A 527 -0.02 -9.98 5.52
CA ARG A 527 -0.87 -8.95 6.16
C ARG A 527 -0.09 -7.67 6.56
N GLU A 528 1.08 -7.82 7.19
CA GLU A 528 1.98 -6.68 7.51
C GLU A 528 2.45 -5.91 6.26
N TYR A 529 2.82 -6.64 5.20
CA TYR A 529 3.28 -6.03 3.95
C TYR A 529 2.13 -5.30 3.24
N ILE A 530 0.95 -5.92 3.20
CA ILE A 530 -0.27 -5.34 2.61
C ILE A 530 -0.67 -4.08 3.39
N ARG A 531 -0.58 -4.07 4.73
CA ARG A 531 -0.80 -2.86 5.54
C ARG A 531 0.19 -1.75 5.19
N GLY A 532 1.43 -2.10 4.86
CA GLY A 532 2.42 -1.17 4.30
C GLY A 532 2.00 -0.59 2.94
N LEU A 533 1.47 -1.40 2.04
CA LEU A 533 0.98 -0.93 0.74
C LEU A 533 -0.29 -0.06 0.86
N MET A 534 -1.23 -0.44 1.73
CA MET A 534 -2.42 0.38 2.02
C MET A 534 -2.05 1.74 2.63
N ARG A 535 -0.95 1.80 3.38
CA ARG A 535 -0.33 3.05 3.84
C ARG A 535 0.27 3.86 2.68
N GLU A 536 1.03 3.25 1.77
CA GLU A 536 1.55 3.94 0.57
C GLU A 536 0.41 4.49 -0.32
N ALA A 537 -0.71 3.77 -0.40
CA ALA A 537 -1.92 4.24 -1.07
C ALA A 537 -2.58 5.41 -0.33
N HIS A 538 -2.68 5.34 1.00
CA HIS A 538 -3.28 6.40 1.81
C HIS A 538 -2.46 7.70 1.83
N GLU A 539 -1.15 7.60 2.04
CA GLU A 539 -0.25 8.75 2.22
C GLU A 539 0.17 9.39 0.89
N LYS A 540 0.08 8.66 -0.24
CA LYS A 540 0.57 9.14 -1.54
C LYS A 540 -0.37 8.91 -2.73
N GLY A 541 -1.37 8.02 -2.63
CA GLY A 541 -2.15 7.55 -3.78
C GLY A 541 -1.44 6.49 -4.63
N SER A 542 -0.37 5.86 -4.14
CA SER A 542 0.31 4.79 -4.89
C SER A 542 -0.56 3.52 -4.98
N PRO A 543 -0.82 2.93 -6.17
CA PRO A 543 -1.68 1.76 -6.30
C PRO A 543 -1.07 0.51 -5.66
N ILE A 544 -1.89 -0.50 -5.36
CA ILE A 544 -1.45 -1.73 -4.67
C ILE A 544 -0.89 -2.76 -5.67
N ILE A 545 -1.66 -3.09 -6.72
CA ILE A 545 -1.15 -3.70 -7.94
C ILE A 545 -0.52 -2.61 -8.80
N ARG A 546 0.68 -2.87 -9.34
CA ARG A 546 1.47 -1.89 -10.09
C ARG A 546 1.94 -2.53 -11.41
N PRO A 547 1.68 -1.91 -12.57
CA PRO A 547 2.33 -2.31 -13.83
C PRO A 547 3.86 -2.33 -13.69
N MET A 548 4.55 -3.18 -14.45
CA MET A 548 6.01 -3.32 -14.33
C MET A 548 6.74 -1.97 -14.51
N PHE A 549 6.30 -1.13 -15.45
CA PHE A 549 6.86 0.20 -15.70
C PHE A 549 6.68 1.20 -14.53
N TYR A 550 5.74 0.99 -13.60
CA TYR A 550 5.56 1.88 -12.45
C TYR A 550 6.73 1.78 -11.46
N GLU A 551 7.24 0.57 -11.22
CA GLU A 551 8.39 0.33 -10.34
C GLU A 551 9.74 0.35 -11.11
N PHE A 552 9.72 0.17 -12.44
CA PHE A 552 10.90 0.09 -13.31
C PHE A 552 10.76 0.96 -14.58
N PRO A 553 10.49 2.28 -14.47
CA PRO A 553 10.18 3.13 -15.64
C PRO A 553 11.34 3.31 -16.62
N LYS A 554 12.58 3.04 -16.19
CA LYS A 554 13.81 3.14 -17.01
C LYS A 554 14.20 1.82 -17.68
N ASP A 555 13.39 0.77 -17.52
CA ASP A 555 13.56 -0.50 -18.20
C ASP A 555 12.49 -0.62 -19.31
N GLU A 556 12.86 -0.29 -20.54
CA GLU A 556 11.98 -0.32 -21.74
C GLU A 556 11.14 -1.60 -21.83
N GLN A 557 11.73 -2.75 -21.49
CA GLN A 557 11.07 -4.06 -21.53
C GLN A 557 9.88 -4.16 -20.55
N CYS A 558 9.85 -3.35 -19.49
CA CYS A 558 8.74 -3.24 -18.54
C CYS A 558 7.55 -2.42 -19.06
N TRP A 559 7.71 -1.71 -20.18
CA TRP A 559 6.64 -1.03 -20.92
C TRP A 559 6.11 -1.85 -22.11
N GLU A 560 6.64 -3.05 -22.35
CA GLU A 560 6.24 -3.88 -23.50
C GLU A 560 5.05 -4.79 -23.20
N ARG A 561 4.18 -4.98 -24.20
CA ARG A 561 2.98 -5.84 -24.11
C ARG A 561 3.28 -7.26 -23.62
N SER A 562 4.50 -7.77 -23.84
CA SER A 562 4.96 -9.07 -23.33
C SER A 562 5.03 -9.15 -21.79
N CYS A 563 4.91 -8.01 -21.10
CA CYS A 563 4.90 -7.86 -19.65
C CYS A 563 3.51 -7.51 -19.08
N ASP A 564 2.49 -7.19 -19.90
CA ASP A 564 1.14 -6.80 -19.42
C ASP A 564 0.47 -7.88 -18.55
N SER A 565 0.84 -9.14 -18.77
CA SER A 565 0.32 -10.31 -18.03
C SER A 565 1.14 -10.67 -16.78
N GLN A 566 2.00 -9.76 -16.30
CA GLN A 566 2.71 -9.84 -15.02
C GLN A 566 2.75 -8.47 -14.35
N TYR A 567 2.76 -8.43 -13.02
CA TYR A 567 2.68 -7.17 -12.28
C TYR A 567 3.53 -7.19 -11.01
N MET A 568 3.72 -6.01 -10.44
CA MET A 568 4.34 -5.80 -9.14
C MET A 568 3.24 -5.63 -8.08
N PHE A 569 3.14 -6.57 -7.14
CA PHE A 569 2.32 -6.41 -5.94
C PHE A 569 3.12 -5.60 -4.92
N GLY A 570 2.85 -4.30 -4.90
CA GLY A 570 3.72 -3.30 -4.29
C GLY A 570 5.14 -3.31 -4.85
N SER A 571 6.07 -2.70 -4.12
CA SER A 571 7.47 -2.55 -4.55
C SER A 571 8.37 -3.81 -4.39
N LYS A 572 7.81 -4.97 -3.98
CA LYS A 572 8.62 -6.14 -3.57
C LYS A 572 8.34 -7.43 -4.36
N TYR A 573 7.08 -7.77 -4.64
CA TYR A 573 6.72 -9.07 -5.21
C TYR A 573 6.32 -8.92 -6.68
N LEU A 574 7.03 -9.58 -7.58
CA LEU A 574 6.61 -9.78 -8.97
C LEU A 574 5.71 -11.01 -9.01
N VAL A 575 4.51 -10.83 -9.56
CA VAL A 575 3.45 -11.83 -9.67
C VAL A 575 3.14 -12.06 -11.15
N ALA A 576 3.22 -13.30 -11.61
CA ALA A 576 2.90 -13.67 -12.99
C ALA A 576 1.91 -14.86 -13.02
N PRO A 577 0.59 -14.58 -12.96
CA PRO A 577 -0.44 -15.63 -13.02
C PRO A 577 -0.34 -16.49 -14.28
N VAL A 578 -0.74 -17.76 -14.17
CA VAL A 578 -0.90 -18.64 -15.34
C VAL A 578 -2.30 -18.42 -15.90
N MET A 579 -2.38 -17.86 -17.11
CA MET A 579 -3.61 -17.39 -17.75
C MET A 579 -4.10 -18.31 -18.90
N THR A 580 -3.53 -19.52 -19.00
CA THR A 580 -3.86 -20.52 -20.03
C THR A 580 -4.17 -21.84 -19.34
N ALA A 581 -5.34 -22.43 -19.61
CA ALA A 581 -5.73 -23.72 -19.04
C ALA A 581 -4.74 -24.84 -19.44
N GLY A 582 -4.48 -25.77 -18.53
CA GLY A 582 -3.53 -26.88 -18.73
C GLY A 582 -2.05 -26.50 -18.81
N ALA A 583 -1.68 -25.22 -18.69
CA ALA A 583 -0.29 -24.80 -18.84
C ALA A 583 0.56 -25.08 -17.59
N ALA A 584 1.63 -25.87 -17.74
CA ALA A 584 2.54 -26.28 -16.66
C ALA A 584 3.54 -25.20 -16.19
N GLY A 585 3.41 -23.97 -16.66
CA GLY A 585 4.30 -22.85 -16.38
C GLY A 585 4.22 -21.74 -17.43
N ARG A 586 5.05 -20.71 -17.30
CA ARG A 586 5.13 -19.61 -18.27
C ARG A 586 6.47 -18.86 -18.26
N SER A 587 6.74 -18.17 -19.36
CA SER A 587 7.82 -17.19 -19.45
C SER A 587 7.49 -15.92 -18.66
N VAL A 588 8.46 -15.45 -17.87
CA VAL A 588 8.36 -14.25 -17.02
C VAL A 588 9.59 -13.39 -17.21
N TYR A 589 9.42 -12.09 -17.42
CA TYR A 589 10.53 -11.13 -17.42
C TYR A 589 10.86 -10.70 -15.99
N VAL A 590 12.13 -10.78 -15.59
CA VAL A 590 12.63 -10.20 -14.34
C VAL A 590 13.35 -8.87 -14.63
N PRO A 591 12.83 -7.70 -14.19
CA PRO A 591 13.38 -6.38 -14.49
C PRO A 591 14.86 -6.19 -14.14
N LYS A 592 15.51 -5.25 -14.85
CA LYS A 592 16.92 -4.84 -14.67
C LYS A 592 17.22 -4.28 -13.27
N ASP A 593 18.51 -4.13 -12.98
CA ASP A 593 19.10 -3.48 -11.79
C ASP A 593 18.72 -4.04 -10.40
N SER A 594 17.92 -5.10 -10.35
CA SER A 594 17.50 -5.81 -9.13
C SER A 594 17.98 -7.25 -9.12
N LYS A 595 18.05 -7.84 -7.91
CA LYS A 595 18.16 -9.30 -7.73
C LYS A 595 16.82 -9.88 -7.35
N TRP A 596 16.53 -11.05 -7.90
CA TRP A 596 15.23 -11.72 -7.79
C TRP A 596 15.41 -13.12 -7.22
N GLN A 597 14.41 -13.61 -6.47
CA GLN A 597 14.40 -14.98 -5.95
C GLN A 597 12.96 -15.51 -5.96
N ARG A 598 12.74 -16.79 -6.30
CA ARG A 598 11.40 -17.40 -6.22
C ARG A 598 10.92 -17.38 -4.76
N VAL A 599 9.61 -17.29 -4.55
CA VAL A 599 9.01 -17.30 -3.20
C VAL A 599 8.46 -18.68 -2.88
N ASP A 600 8.82 -19.20 -1.72
CA ASP A 600 8.10 -20.30 -1.07
C ASP A 600 6.77 -19.76 -0.52
N GLU A 601 5.69 -20.12 -1.20
CA GLU A 601 4.32 -19.71 -0.89
C GLU A 601 3.78 -20.28 0.43
N THR A 602 4.46 -21.26 1.05
CA THR A 602 4.07 -21.78 2.36
C THR A 602 4.64 -20.96 3.53
N SER A 603 5.75 -20.23 3.30
CA SER A 603 6.40 -19.40 4.33
C SER A 603 6.52 -17.90 3.99
N GLY A 604 6.16 -17.50 2.76
CA GLY A 604 6.26 -16.12 2.26
C GLY A 604 7.70 -15.62 2.02
N LYS A 605 8.69 -16.52 2.11
CA LYS A 605 10.14 -16.23 2.04
C LYS A 605 10.75 -16.60 0.70
N GLY A 606 11.91 -16.03 0.39
CA GLY A 606 12.67 -16.39 -0.80
C GLY A 606 13.32 -17.78 -0.69
N GLN A 607 13.26 -18.55 -1.78
CA GLN A 607 13.74 -19.93 -1.90
C GLN A 607 14.55 -20.12 -3.20
N GLY A 608 15.54 -21.02 -3.18
CA GLY A 608 16.40 -21.32 -4.32
C GLY A 608 17.51 -20.29 -4.53
N GLU A 609 18.05 -20.23 -5.75
CA GLU A 609 19.16 -19.33 -6.10
C GLU A 609 18.70 -17.92 -6.47
N PHE A 610 19.65 -16.98 -6.48
CA PHE A 610 19.42 -15.60 -6.90
C PHE A 610 19.47 -15.48 -8.43
N LEU A 611 18.39 -14.96 -9.00
CA LEU A 611 18.26 -14.63 -10.40
C LEU A 611 18.68 -13.17 -10.62
N GLN A 612 19.58 -12.94 -11.58
CA GLN A 612 20.00 -11.60 -11.97
C GLN A 612 18.90 -10.94 -12.81
N GLY A 613 18.55 -9.69 -12.50
CA GLY A 613 17.59 -8.91 -13.27
C GLY A 613 18.07 -8.59 -14.69
N GLY A 614 17.11 -8.39 -15.61
CA GLY A 614 17.33 -8.02 -17.01
C GLY A 614 17.05 -9.11 -18.04
N GLN A 615 16.48 -10.26 -17.65
CA GLN A 615 16.30 -11.44 -18.50
C GLN A 615 14.89 -12.02 -18.42
N ARG A 616 14.51 -12.84 -19.41
CA ARG A 616 13.36 -13.76 -19.26
C ARG A 616 13.81 -15.05 -18.59
N ILE A 617 12.96 -15.58 -17.72
CA ILE A 617 13.10 -16.90 -17.10
C ILE A 617 11.84 -17.72 -17.39
N GLU A 618 12.00 -19.03 -17.50
CA GLU A 618 10.85 -19.93 -17.50
C GLU A 618 10.49 -20.33 -16.07
N VAL A 619 9.28 -19.95 -15.65
CA VAL A 619 8.70 -20.42 -14.39
C VAL A 619 7.91 -21.69 -14.67
N HIS A 620 8.65 -22.76 -14.95
CA HIS A 620 8.11 -24.12 -14.95
C HIS A 620 7.78 -24.58 -13.53
N ALA A 621 6.75 -25.44 -13.42
CA ALA A 621 6.67 -26.43 -12.36
C ALA A 621 7.87 -27.41 -12.46
N PRO A 622 8.72 -27.55 -11.42
CA PRO A 622 9.85 -28.48 -11.46
C PRO A 622 9.46 -29.90 -11.02
N GLY A 623 9.53 -30.90 -11.91
CA GLY A 623 9.32 -32.31 -11.56
C GLY A 623 8.46 -33.07 -12.57
N ASN A 624 8.37 -34.40 -12.41
CA ASN A 624 7.58 -35.26 -13.28
C ASN A 624 6.09 -34.97 -13.22
N TYR A 625 5.40 -35.24 -14.33
CA TYR A 625 3.95 -35.16 -14.47
C TYR A 625 3.26 -36.27 -13.69
N ASP A 626 2.88 -36.00 -12.45
CA ASP A 626 1.72 -36.64 -11.83
C ASP A 626 0.50 -35.73 -12.00
N ALA A 627 -0.68 -36.32 -12.17
CA ALA A 627 -1.90 -35.57 -12.55
C ALA A 627 -2.41 -34.65 -11.42
N ASP A 628 -1.96 -34.85 -10.20
CA ASP A 628 -2.44 -34.19 -8.98
C ASP A 628 -1.73 -32.85 -8.68
N ASP A 629 -0.53 -32.62 -9.25
CA ASP A 629 0.32 -31.47 -8.92
C ASP A 629 0.01 -30.21 -9.78
N ARG A 630 -0.95 -30.31 -10.72
CA ARG A 630 -1.29 -29.24 -11.68
C ARG A 630 -1.76 -27.93 -11.00
N PHE A 631 -2.37 -28.04 -9.83
CA PHE A 631 -2.96 -26.91 -9.10
C PHE A 631 -1.98 -26.19 -8.16
N SER A 632 -0.85 -26.82 -7.77
CA SER A 632 -0.12 -26.39 -6.57
C SER A 632 0.85 -25.21 -6.78
N ARG A 633 1.10 -24.77 -8.02
CA ARG A 633 2.33 -24.03 -8.40
C ARG A 633 2.06 -22.75 -9.20
N PHE A 634 2.61 -21.63 -8.74
CA PHE A 634 2.43 -20.31 -9.33
C PHE A 634 3.69 -19.44 -9.28
N SER A 635 3.73 -18.38 -10.09
CA SER A 635 4.92 -17.56 -10.30
C SER A 635 4.96 -16.34 -9.39
N VAL A 636 5.48 -16.51 -8.17
CA VAL A 636 5.80 -15.40 -7.26
C VAL A 636 7.32 -15.27 -7.13
N ILE A 637 7.84 -14.08 -7.39
CA ILE A 637 9.27 -13.78 -7.36
C ILE A 637 9.49 -12.51 -6.52
N ALA A 638 10.21 -12.62 -5.41
CA ALA A 638 10.54 -11.47 -4.58
C ALA A 638 11.81 -10.77 -5.11
N ALA A 639 11.77 -9.44 -5.18
CA ALA A 639 12.97 -8.63 -5.25
C ALA A 639 13.69 -8.70 -3.90
N LEU A 640 14.93 -9.20 -3.89
CA LEU A 640 15.79 -9.15 -2.71
C LEU A 640 16.79 -8.01 -2.84
N GLY A 641 16.45 -6.92 -2.18
CA GLY A 641 17.18 -5.66 -2.25
C GLY A 641 16.99 -4.98 -3.60
N ARG A 642 16.10 -4.00 -3.65
CA ARG A 642 16.36 -2.84 -4.51
C ARG A 642 17.75 -2.33 -4.10
N ARG A 643 18.71 -2.31 -5.03
CA ARG A 643 19.78 -1.32 -4.96
C ARG A 643 19.14 0.05 -5.18
N ARG A 644 18.50 0.60 -4.13
CA ARG A 644 18.12 2.01 -4.07
C ARG A 644 19.40 2.79 -4.40
N GLY A 645 19.38 3.52 -5.52
CA GLY A 645 20.56 4.15 -6.13
C GLY A 645 21.14 5.28 -5.27
N ARG A 646 21.79 4.90 -4.16
CA ARG A 646 21.97 5.70 -2.93
C ARG A 646 20.61 6.06 -2.32
N ASN A 647 20.35 5.51 -1.13
CA ASN A 647 19.17 5.79 -0.31
C ASN A 647 18.82 7.30 -0.27
N GLY A 648 17.53 7.63 -0.19
CA GLY A 648 17.09 8.95 0.29
C GLY A 648 17.62 9.23 1.71
N LEU A 649 17.45 10.46 2.20
CA LEU A 649 18.06 10.85 3.47
C LEU A 649 17.45 10.06 4.65
N PRO A 650 18.24 9.72 5.69
CA PRO A 650 17.68 9.22 6.93
C PRO A 650 16.80 10.31 7.56
N VAL A 651 15.49 10.03 7.60
CA VAL A 651 14.49 10.89 8.24
C VAL A 651 14.56 10.72 9.75
N PHE A 652 14.67 11.84 10.47
CA PHE A 652 14.65 11.86 11.93
C PHE A 652 13.23 12.22 12.41
N GLN A 653 12.70 11.41 13.33
CA GLN A 653 11.42 11.64 14.00
C GLN A 653 11.54 12.84 14.96
N PRO A 654 10.53 13.73 15.03
CA PRO A 654 10.52 14.85 15.96
C PRO A 654 10.64 14.39 17.42
N THR A 655 11.49 15.08 18.18
CA THR A 655 11.74 14.82 19.60
C THR A 655 11.27 15.99 20.46
N THR A 656 10.78 15.71 21.66
CA THR A 656 10.27 16.71 22.62
C THR A 656 11.38 17.36 23.44
N ASN A 657 12.62 16.87 23.33
CA ASN A 657 13.81 17.47 23.90
C ASN A 657 14.46 18.40 22.85
N PRO A 658 14.45 19.74 23.03
CA PRO A 658 14.98 20.67 22.03
C PRO A 658 16.48 20.46 21.74
N GLU A 659 17.28 20.10 22.75
CA GLU A 659 18.71 19.88 22.56
C GLU A 659 18.98 18.61 21.73
N LEU A 660 18.14 17.58 21.87
CA LEU A 660 18.18 16.41 20.99
C LEU A 660 17.76 16.76 19.57
N GLN A 661 16.68 17.53 19.41
CA GLN A 661 16.16 17.99 18.12
C GLN A 661 17.21 18.81 17.35
N ASP A 662 17.91 19.71 18.02
CA ASP A 662 19.00 20.52 17.45
C ASP A 662 20.18 19.66 17.02
N LEU A 663 20.58 18.65 17.81
CA LEU A 663 21.68 17.76 17.44
C LEU A 663 21.34 16.86 16.24
N LEU A 664 20.10 16.34 16.16
CA LEU A 664 19.64 15.54 15.02
C LEU A 664 19.55 16.39 13.75
N THR A 665 19.04 17.62 13.87
CA THR A 665 18.95 18.59 12.77
C THR A 665 20.33 19.04 12.28
N SER A 666 21.23 19.36 13.22
CA SER A 666 22.64 19.69 12.95
C SER A 666 23.37 18.52 12.28
N PHE A 667 23.13 17.28 12.71
CA PHE A 667 23.68 16.09 12.08
C PHE A 667 23.18 15.90 10.64
N ARG A 668 21.85 15.99 10.41
CA ARG A 668 21.25 15.93 9.06
C ARG A 668 21.88 16.96 8.14
N ASN A 669 21.98 18.21 8.58
CA ASN A 669 22.33 19.33 7.72
C ASN A 669 23.86 19.54 7.55
N LYS A 670 24.68 19.27 8.58
CA LYS A 670 26.13 19.52 8.56
C LYS A 670 26.99 18.27 8.29
N HIS A 671 26.44 17.06 8.43
CA HIS A 671 27.13 15.82 8.10
C HIS A 671 26.44 14.98 7.04
N VAL A 672 25.16 14.65 7.23
CA VAL A 672 24.47 13.66 6.38
C VAL A 672 24.27 14.21 4.96
N ILE A 673 23.54 15.30 4.78
CA ILE A 673 23.29 15.92 3.46
C ILE A 673 24.59 16.08 2.64
N PRO A 674 25.69 16.69 3.17
CA PRO A 674 26.96 16.80 2.46
C PRO A 674 27.62 15.48 2.03
N ALA A 675 27.28 14.34 2.63
CA ALA A 675 27.79 13.03 2.22
C ALA A 675 27.10 12.49 0.95
N TYR A 676 25.80 12.76 0.79
CA TYR A 676 25.01 12.33 -0.37
C TYR A 676 25.21 13.21 -1.61
N LEU A 677 25.46 14.51 -1.41
CA LEU A 677 25.70 15.48 -2.50
C LEU A 677 26.78 15.04 -3.51
N ARG A 678 26.62 15.45 -4.77
CA ARG A 678 27.58 15.27 -5.87
C ARG A 678 28.87 16.09 -5.60
N PRO A 679 30.03 15.74 -6.22
CA PRO A 679 31.27 16.51 -6.05
C PRO A 679 31.21 17.96 -6.55
N SER A 680 30.29 18.29 -7.46
CA SER A 680 29.95 19.68 -7.85
C SER A 680 29.28 20.43 -6.70
N GLU A 681 28.18 19.88 -6.19
CA GLU A 681 27.36 20.47 -5.12
C GLU A 681 28.15 20.64 -3.81
N ARG A 682 28.99 19.67 -3.43
CA ARG A 682 29.91 19.81 -2.28
C ARG A 682 30.90 20.96 -2.43
N ARG A 683 31.36 21.26 -3.65
CA ARG A 683 32.23 22.42 -3.91
C ARG A 683 31.46 23.75 -3.86
N LEU A 684 30.16 23.72 -4.15
CA LEU A 684 29.26 24.86 -4.02
C LEU A 684 29.02 25.19 -2.53
N ILE A 685 28.57 24.21 -1.72
CA ILE A 685 28.23 24.45 -0.30
C ILE A 685 29.44 24.72 0.61
N PHE A 686 30.63 24.17 0.33
CA PHE A 686 31.84 24.40 1.13
C PHE A 686 32.81 25.44 0.53
N GLY A 687 32.53 25.97 -0.65
CA GLY A 687 33.40 26.94 -1.32
C GLY A 687 33.09 28.37 -0.86
N THR A 688 34.01 29.04 -0.17
CA THR A 688 33.85 30.45 0.29
C THR A 688 33.41 31.38 -0.83
N LYS A 689 33.98 31.22 -2.04
CA LYS A 689 33.63 32.00 -3.25
C LYS A 689 32.20 31.78 -3.78
N HIS A 690 31.47 30.80 -3.25
CA HIS A 690 30.08 30.49 -3.62
C HIS A 690 29.07 30.90 -2.54
N ARG A 691 29.52 31.45 -1.40
CA ARG A 691 28.64 31.90 -0.31
C ARG A 691 27.59 32.90 -0.79
N GLN A 692 28.01 33.97 -1.47
CA GLN A 692 27.10 35.00 -1.95
C GLN A 692 26.20 34.47 -3.07
N LEU A 693 26.75 33.67 -4.00
CA LEU A 693 25.99 33.02 -5.07
C LEU A 693 24.81 32.17 -4.54
N LEU A 694 24.98 31.47 -3.42
CA LEU A 694 23.90 30.67 -2.80
C LEU A 694 22.90 31.50 -1.98
N VAL A 695 23.21 32.76 -1.68
CA VAL A 695 22.27 33.73 -1.07
C VAL A 695 21.47 34.43 -2.16
N ASP A 696 22.14 34.95 -3.19
CA ASP A 696 21.53 35.69 -4.30
C ASP A 696 20.70 34.77 -5.21
N ASN A 697 21.13 33.52 -5.36
CA ASN A 697 20.50 32.51 -6.21
C ASN A 697 20.35 31.21 -5.39
N PRO A 698 19.31 31.07 -4.56
CA PRO A 698 19.00 29.84 -3.86
C PRO A 698 18.90 28.67 -4.85
N ARG A 699 19.49 27.52 -4.49
CA ARG A 699 19.42 26.30 -5.31
C ARG A 699 19.04 25.12 -4.44
N THR A 700 18.19 24.26 -4.96
CA THR A 700 17.93 22.93 -4.39
C THR A 700 18.67 21.85 -5.18
N THR A 701 18.69 20.63 -4.65
CA THR A 701 19.04 19.42 -5.40
C THR A 701 18.28 18.22 -4.82
N GLN A 702 18.03 17.22 -5.65
CA GLN A 702 17.24 16.06 -5.30
C GLN A 702 18.12 14.94 -4.74
N ILE A 703 17.83 14.47 -3.52
CA ILE A 703 18.52 13.36 -2.85
C ILE A 703 17.52 12.23 -2.57
N GLY A 704 17.23 11.44 -3.62
CA GLY A 704 16.15 10.45 -3.57
C GLY A 704 14.80 11.16 -3.63
N ASP A 705 13.98 10.99 -2.59
CA ASP A 705 12.66 11.61 -2.48
C ASP A 705 12.75 13.03 -1.84
N ASP A 706 13.86 13.37 -1.17
CA ASP A 706 14.07 14.68 -0.53
C ASP A 706 14.52 15.75 -1.56
N GLU A 707 13.78 16.86 -1.68
CA GLU A 707 14.34 18.12 -2.20
C GLU A 707 15.15 18.81 -1.09
N VAL A 708 16.38 19.25 -1.40
CA VAL A 708 17.33 19.74 -0.38
C VAL A 708 17.92 21.10 -0.78
N PRO A 709 17.72 22.18 0.00
CA PRO A 709 18.34 23.47 -0.26
C PRO A 709 19.86 23.45 0.00
N LEU A 710 20.62 23.85 -1.01
CA LEU A 710 22.08 23.98 -0.97
C LEU A 710 22.48 25.26 -0.24
N THR A 711 22.55 25.18 1.08
CA THR A 711 23.07 26.28 1.93
C THR A 711 24.59 26.24 2.02
N TRP A 712 25.23 27.40 2.09
CA TRP A 712 26.67 27.49 2.34
C TRP A 712 27.00 27.14 3.80
N ILE A 713 28.14 26.46 4.01
CA ILE A 713 28.58 25.97 5.33
C ILE A 713 30.08 26.27 5.51
N ASP A 714 30.47 27.01 6.55
CA ASP A 714 31.87 27.10 6.94
C ASP A 714 32.37 25.77 7.51
N ARG A 715 33.18 25.08 6.72
CA ARG A 715 33.84 23.82 7.06
C ARG A 715 34.72 23.90 8.33
N ARG A 716 35.15 25.09 8.76
CA ARG A 716 36.01 25.29 9.95
C ARG A 716 35.24 25.54 11.25
N THR A 717 34.07 26.19 11.19
CA THR A 717 33.34 26.64 12.39
C THR A 717 31.98 25.95 12.58
N GLU A 718 31.30 25.56 11.49
CA GLU A 718 29.93 25.04 11.55
C GLU A 718 29.80 23.51 11.55
N ILE A 719 30.88 22.76 11.30
CA ILE A 719 30.85 21.30 11.28
C ILE A 719 31.25 20.75 12.66
N PRO A 720 30.31 20.23 13.47
CA PRO A 720 30.62 19.71 14.80
C PRO A 720 31.50 18.45 14.73
N ASN A 721 32.20 18.14 15.82
CA ASN A 721 32.92 16.87 15.91
C ASN A 721 31.91 15.70 15.94
N ARG A 722 31.96 14.85 14.90
CA ARG A 722 30.98 13.77 14.67
C ARG A 722 30.89 12.76 15.83
N ALA A 723 32.01 12.40 16.45
CA ALA A 723 32.04 11.47 17.57
C ALA A 723 31.45 12.10 18.85
N ARG A 724 31.74 13.39 19.11
CA ARG A 724 31.13 14.14 20.22
C ARG A 724 29.63 14.31 20.02
N LEU A 725 29.18 14.64 18.80
CA LEU A 725 27.77 14.75 18.46
C LEU A 725 27.05 13.40 18.66
N PHE A 726 27.57 12.31 18.09
CA PHE A 726 26.95 10.98 18.20
C PHE A 726 26.79 10.53 19.65
N ASN A 727 27.85 10.63 20.47
CA ASN A 727 27.75 10.28 21.88
C ASN A 727 26.71 11.15 22.60
N LYS A 728 26.74 12.48 22.44
CA LYS A 728 25.77 13.38 23.07
C LYS A 728 24.32 13.10 22.64
N THR A 729 24.11 12.75 21.37
CA THR A 729 22.78 12.34 20.84
C THR A 729 22.28 11.09 21.56
N VAL A 730 23.11 10.05 21.66
CA VAL A 730 22.79 8.79 22.36
C VAL A 730 22.69 8.98 23.89
N ASP A 731 23.36 9.99 24.45
CA ASP A 731 23.23 10.39 25.85
C ASP A 731 21.89 11.08 26.13
N LEU A 732 21.46 12.00 25.27
CA LEU A 732 20.14 12.65 25.38
C LEU A 732 18.99 11.67 25.08
N MET A 733 19.17 10.71 24.16
CA MET A 733 18.20 9.61 23.98
C MET A 733 18.06 8.74 25.25
N THR A 734 19.06 8.67 26.15
CA THR A 734 18.87 8.04 27.48
C THR A 734 18.20 8.93 28.53
N GLN A 735 17.91 10.20 28.22
CA GLN A 735 17.31 11.18 29.13
C GLN A 735 15.93 11.67 28.66
N GLY A 736 15.64 11.54 27.37
CA GLY A 736 14.37 11.91 26.74
C GLY A 736 13.28 10.83 26.81
N GLU A 737 12.36 10.88 25.86
CA GLU A 737 11.17 10.03 25.84
C GLU A 737 11.42 8.62 25.28
N SER A 738 10.51 7.72 25.63
CA SER A 738 10.38 6.36 25.13
C SER A 738 10.41 6.24 23.59
N LYS A 739 9.93 7.28 22.89
CA LYS A 739 9.86 7.41 21.43
C LYS A 739 11.17 7.83 20.78
N ASP A 740 12.06 8.53 21.49
CA ASP A 740 13.26 9.13 20.89
C ASP A 740 14.22 8.07 20.32
N TRP A 741 14.15 6.84 20.84
CA TRP A 741 14.88 5.67 20.31
C TRP A 741 14.46 5.20 18.92
N ALA A 742 13.31 5.66 18.40
CA ALA A 742 12.94 5.48 16.99
C ALA A 742 13.94 6.20 16.04
N ASN A 743 14.73 7.16 16.53
CA ASN A 743 15.80 7.78 15.76
C ASN A 743 17.09 6.94 15.67
N LEU A 744 17.22 5.82 16.41
CA LEU A 744 18.46 5.03 16.40
C LEU A 744 18.81 4.47 15.00
N PRO A 745 17.90 3.89 14.20
CA PRO A 745 18.22 3.44 12.85
C PRO A 745 18.67 4.59 11.96
N ALA A 746 17.94 5.71 11.94
CA ALA A 746 18.28 6.89 11.15
C ALA A 746 19.67 7.46 11.52
N LEU A 747 20.00 7.48 12.82
CA LEU A 747 21.29 7.95 13.33
C LEU A 747 22.45 7.04 12.87
N LEU A 748 22.29 5.72 12.95
CA LEU A 748 23.31 4.76 12.50
C LEU A 748 23.48 4.78 10.98
N ILE A 749 22.38 4.91 10.22
CA ILE A 749 22.41 5.06 8.75
C ILE A 749 23.14 6.34 8.34
N GLY A 750 22.86 7.46 9.01
CA GLY A 750 23.59 8.72 8.81
C GLY A 750 25.07 8.62 9.18
N MET A 751 25.42 7.89 10.24
CA MET A 751 26.82 7.67 10.61
C MET A 751 27.55 6.84 9.53
N LYS A 752 26.95 5.75 9.04
CA LYS A 752 27.54 4.91 8.00
C LYS A 752 27.69 5.64 6.66
N SER A 753 26.68 6.39 6.22
CA SER A 753 26.72 7.12 4.95
C SER A 753 27.78 8.23 4.91
N THR A 754 28.09 8.83 6.07
CA THR A 754 29.18 9.83 6.21
C THR A 754 30.59 9.23 6.23
N GLY A 755 30.72 7.90 6.04
CA GLY A 755 31.99 7.17 6.02
C GLY A 755 32.63 6.96 7.39
N ALA A 756 31.89 7.16 8.49
CA ALA A 756 32.40 6.86 9.83
C ALA A 756 32.45 5.35 10.06
N LYS A 757 33.64 4.81 10.36
CA LYS A 757 33.75 3.51 11.01
C LYS A 757 33.51 3.71 12.52
N MET A 758 32.51 3.02 13.06
CA MET A 758 32.27 2.95 14.50
C MET A 758 33.03 1.76 15.07
N GLU A 759 33.80 1.99 16.13
CA GLU A 759 34.49 0.92 16.86
C GLU A 759 33.50 0.14 17.74
N GLY A 760 33.73 -1.17 17.93
CA GLY A 760 32.74 -2.03 18.58
C GLY A 760 32.43 -1.68 20.03
N GLY A 761 33.41 -1.14 20.76
CA GLY A 761 33.21 -0.58 22.11
C GLY A 761 32.23 0.60 22.16
N ALA A 762 31.99 1.28 21.04
CA ALA A 762 30.92 2.28 20.90
C ALA A 762 29.57 1.63 20.56
N MET A 763 29.53 0.62 19.68
CA MET A 763 28.28 -0.08 19.35
C MET A 763 27.72 -0.86 20.54
N GLY A 764 28.54 -1.61 21.28
CA GLY A 764 28.11 -2.29 22.52
C GLY A 764 27.61 -1.32 23.60
N ARG A 765 28.17 -0.10 23.67
CA ARG A 765 27.68 0.97 24.56
C ARG A 765 26.27 1.45 24.16
N VAL A 766 26.00 1.59 22.86
CA VAL A 766 24.68 1.96 22.33
C VAL A 766 23.65 0.88 22.65
N VAL A 767 23.97 -0.40 22.42
CA VAL A 767 23.11 -1.54 22.76
C VAL A 767 22.80 -1.58 24.26
N ARG A 768 23.81 -1.41 25.12
CA ARG A 768 23.61 -1.35 26.57
C ARG A 768 22.66 -0.22 26.99
N LYS A 769 22.85 0.97 26.44
CA LYS A 769 21.97 2.12 26.71
C LYS A 769 20.54 1.88 26.25
N ALA A 770 20.36 1.28 25.07
CA ALA A 770 19.05 0.88 24.58
C ALA A 770 18.37 -0.14 25.51
N ASN A 771 19.09 -1.17 25.98
CA ASN A 771 18.53 -2.14 26.92
C ASN A 771 18.18 -1.51 28.27
N ASN A 772 19.02 -0.63 28.81
CA ASN A 772 18.72 0.08 30.05
C ASN A 772 17.41 0.89 29.92
N ALA A 773 17.17 1.53 28.77
CA ALA A 773 15.92 2.25 28.46
C ALA A 773 14.73 1.35 28.04
N GLY A 774 14.88 0.01 28.00
CA GLY A 774 13.85 -0.94 27.57
C GLY A 774 13.57 -0.96 26.06
N ARG A 775 14.57 -0.61 25.23
CA ARG A 775 14.44 -0.33 23.79
C ARG A 775 15.12 -1.37 22.90
N LEU A 776 15.15 -2.64 23.34
CA LEU A 776 15.76 -3.74 22.58
C LEU A 776 15.20 -3.85 21.14
N GLY A 777 13.91 -3.59 20.93
CA GLY A 777 13.30 -3.59 19.58
C GLY A 777 13.99 -2.64 18.59
N ALA A 778 14.45 -1.46 19.03
CA ALA A 778 15.20 -0.53 18.17
C ALA A 778 16.59 -1.06 17.80
N VAL A 779 17.23 -1.84 18.70
CA VAL A 779 18.48 -2.55 18.41
C VAL A 779 18.25 -3.65 17.39
N ILE A 780 17.19 -4.47 17.56
CA ILE A 780 16.87 -5.54 16.61
C ILE A 780 16.53 -4.97 15.23
N GLN A 781 15.74 -3.89 15.15
CA GLN A 781 15.46 -3.16 13.92
C GLN A 781 16.75 -2.64 13.24
N CYS A 782 17.75 -2.24 14.01
CA CYS A 782 19.06 -1.84 13.49
C CYS A 782 19.88 -3.03 12.97
N LEU A 783 19.84 -4.18 13.65
CA LEU A 783 20.51 -5.41 13.21
C LEU A 783 19.91 -5.91 11.89
N GLN A 784 18.57 -5.97 11.77
CA GLN A 784 17.87 -6.33 10.53
C GLN A 784 18.20 -5.43 9.33
N GLN A 785 18.90 -4.31 9.54
CA GLN A 785 19.33 -3.36 8.52
C GLN A 785 20.87 -3.15 8.52
N VAL A 786 21.65 -4.17 8.88
CA VAL A 786 23.13 -4.15 8.94
C VAL A 786 23.82 -3.55 7.71
N GLU A 787 23.28 -3.76 6.49
CA GLU A 787 23.77 -3.14 5.26
C GLU A 787 23.75 -1.59 5.32
N HIS A 788 22.81 -1.00 6.06
CA HIS A 788 22.65 0.44 6.19
C HIS A 788 23.11 0.99 7.54
N THR A 789 22.90 0.27 8.66
CA THR A 789 23.30 0.70 10.01
C THR A 789 24.75 0.37 10.37
N GLY A 790 25.28 -0.74 9.84
CA GLY A 790 26.58 -1.30 10.22
C GLY A 790 26.59 -2.00 11.59
N LEU A 791 25.44 -2.19 12.24
CA LEU A 791 25.34 -2.92 13.51
C LEU A 791 25.27 -4.43 13.22
N THR A 792 26.21 -5.22 13.75
CA THR A 792 26.35 -6.66 13.48
C THR A 792 26.52 -7.47 14.77
N LEU A 793 26.14 -8.75 14.75
CA LEU A 793 26.38 -9.71 15.84
C LEU A 793 27.76 -10.39 15.75
N LYS A 794 28.58 -10.06 14.72
CA LYS A 794 30.01 -10.41 14.67
C LYS A 794 30.88 -9.57 15.61
N ASP A 795 30.29 -8.50 16.16
CA ASP A 795 30.89 -7.69 17.20
C ASP A 795 30.57 -8.32 18.56
N GLU A 796 31.61 -8.84 19.22
CA GLU A 796 31.54 -9.45 20.56
C GLU A 796 30.79 -8.61 21.59
N ALA A 797 31.00 -7.29 21.56
CA ALA A 797 30.36 -6.37 22.49
C ALA A 797 28.88 -6.16 22.15
N VAL A 798 28.51 -6.16 20.87
CA VAL A 798 27.09 -6.12 20.44
C VAL A 798 26.39 -7.42 20.80
N LEU A 799 26.95 -8.58 20.43
CA LEU A 799 26.38 -9.90 20.71
C LEU A 799 26.15 -10.11 22.21
N SER A 800 27.17 -9.89 23.04
CA SER A 800 27.07 -10.11 24.49
C SER A 800 26.00 -9.21 25.14
N HIS A 801 25.91 -7.94 24.75
CA HIS A 801 24.88 -7.05 25.28
C HIS A 801 23.47 -7.34 24.72
N VAL A 802 23.34 -7.92 23.51
CA VAL A 802 22.06 -8.41 22.99
C VAL A 802 21.59 -9.66 23.73
N MET A 803 22.47 -10.64 23.97
CA MET A 803 22.11 -11.85 24.74
C MET A 803 21.76 -11.50 26.19
N TRP A 804 22.53 -10.63 26.84
CA TRP A 804 22.17 -10.11 28.17
C TRP A 804 20.82 -9.38 28.17
N ALA A 805 20.53 -8.59 27.13
CA ALA A 805 19.24 -7.89 27.02
C ALA A 805 18.04 -8.82 26.85
N LEU A 806 18.21 -10.02 26.27
CA LEU A 806 17.15 -11.03 26.18
C LEU A 806 16.81 -11.64 27.54
N HIS A 807 17.84 -12.00 28.33
CA HIS A 807 17.70 -12.46 29.72
C HIS A 807 17.05 -11.38 30.60
N ASP A 808 17.65 -10.18 30.62
CA ASP A 808 17.27 -9.07 31.49
C ASP A 808 15.89 -8.49 31.14
N LEU A 809 15.43 -8.61 29.89
CA LEU A 809 14.05 -8.30 29.50
C LEU A 809 13.02 -9.20 30.19
N ALA A 810 13.30 -10.51 30.34
CA ALA A 810 12.40 -11.44 31.01
C ALA A 810 12.52 -11.36 32.54
N GLN A 811 13.74 -11.24 33.07
CA GLN A 811 13.99 -11.20 34.51
C GLN A 811 13.47 -9.92 35.19
N ARG A 812 13.60 -8.74 34.54
CA ARG A 812 13.13 -7.45 35.13
C ARG A 812 11.65 -7.44 35.49
N ASP A 813 10.82 -8.20 34.77
CA ASP A 813 9.39 -8.35 35.03
C ASP A 813 9.10 -9.66 35.79
N ALA A 814 10.00 -10.02 36.72
CA ALA A 814 9.96 -11.20 37.58
C ALA A 814 9.67 -12.52 36.83
N TRP A 815 10.12 -12.65 35.58
CA TRP A 815 9.79 -13.75 34.66
C TRP A 815 8.28 -13.88 34.39
N SER A 816 7.58 -12.78 34.05
CA SER A 816 6.17 -12.83 33.64
C SER A 816 5.97 -13.61 32.34
N ALA A 817 4.73 -14.05 32.07
CA ALA A 817 4.40 -14.74 30.83
C ALA A 817 4.60 -13.85 29.60
N GLU A 818 4.20 -12.57 29.67
CA GLU A 818 4.41 -11.62 28.57
C GLU A 818 5.90 -11.39 28.33
N ALA A 819 6.68 -11.08 29.38
CA ALA A 819 8.09 -10.76 29.24
C ALA A 819 8.92 -11.97 28.74
N THR A 820 8.58 -13.18 29.20
CA THR A 820 9.24 -14.43 28.74
C THR A 820 8.90 -14.72 27.27
N GLU A 821 7.64 -14.60 26.84
CA GLU A 821 7.26 -14.77 25.43
C GLU A 821 7.88 -13.69 24.52
N LYS A 822 7.94 -12.44 25.00
CA LYS A 822 8.55 -11.29 24.30
C LYS A 822 10.05 -11.50 24.12
N ALA A 823 10.75 -11.98 25.16
CA ALA A 823 12.15 -12.37 25.08
C ALA A 823 12.37 -13.57 24.14
N MET A 824 11.52 -14.61 24.20
CA MET A 824 11.59 -15.77 23.29
C MET A 824 11.39 -15.39 21.82
N LYS A 825 10.47 -14.46 21.52
CA LYS A 825 10.29 -13.91 20.17
C LYS A 825 11.53 -13.19 19.66
N TRP A 826 12.14 -12.32 20.47
CA TRP A 826 13.39 -11.66 20.11
C TRP A 826 14.58 -12.62 20.02
N ALA A 827 14.71 -13.60 20.91
CA ALA A 827 15.75 -14.61 20.89
C ALA A 827 15.68 -15.47 19.62
N SER A 828 14.47 -15.83 19.18
CA SER A 828 14.24 -16.54 17.92
C SER A 828 14.70 -15.72 16.71
N LEU A 829 14.44 -14.42 16.70
CA LEU A 829 14.88 -13.51 15.63
C LEU A 829 16.40 -13.24 15.65
N VAL A 830 17.02 -13.14 16.83
CA VAL A 830 18.49 -13.10 16.97
C VAL A 830 19.12 -14.42 16.48
N GLY A 831 18.50 -15.56 16.77
CA GLY A 831 18.90 -16.85 16.23
C GLY A 831 18.90 -16.90 14.70
N LEU A 832 17.83 -16.40 14.06
CA LEU A 832 17.75 -16.27 12.59
C LEU A 832 18.80 -15.30 12.02
N LEU A 833 19.05 -14.17 12.69
CA LEU A 833 20.09 -13.22 12.27
C LEU A 833 21.47 -13.90 12.29
N LEU A 834 21.80 -14.69 13.32
CA LEU A 834 23.08 -15.42 13.38
C LEU A 834 23.28 -16.47 12.28
N GLU A 835 22.27 -16.79 11.47
CA GLU A 835 22.39 -17.67 10.31
C GLU A 835 22.80 -16.94 9.02
N THR A 836 22.85 -15.61 9.02
CA THR A 836 23.29 -14.80 7.89
C THR A 836 24.80 -14.55 7.89
N GLU A 837 25.38 -14.21 6.73
CA GLU A 837 26.83 -13.93 6.63
C GLU A 837 27.20 -12.54 7.17
N GLU A 838 26.24 -11.66 7.39
CA GLU A 838 26.44 -10.31 7.93
C GLU A 838 26.55 -10.30 9.46
N HIS A 839 25.93 -11.29 10.13
CA HIS A 839 25.84 -11.40 11.60
C HIS A 839 26.54 -12.63 12.18
N GLY A 840 26.72 -13.71 11.42
CA GLY A 840 27.30 -14.97 11.91
C GLY A 840 28.12 -15.72 10.86
N GLY A 841 28.13 -17.07 10.95
CA GLY A 841 28.91 -17.94 10.07
C GLY A 841 28.29 -18.24 8.70
N GLY A 842 27.05 -17.78 8.46
CA GLY A 842 26.23 -18.18 7.31
C GLY A 842 25.51 -19.51 7.53
N LYS A 843 25.07 -20.16 6.44
CA LYS A 843 24.37 -21.46 6.51
C LYS A 843 25.24 -22.58 7.11
N THR A 844 26.54 -22.58 6.84
CA THR A 844 27.50 -23.56 7.37
C THR A 844 28.07 -23.08 8.70
N ARG A 845 27.92 -23.87 9.77
CA ARG A 845 28.61 -23.62 11.04
C ARG A 845 30.11 -23.86 10.85
N ARG A 846 30.93 -22.89 11.24
CA ARG A 846 32.40 -22.94 11.15
C ARG A 846 33.00 -23.01 12.56
N ALA A 847 34.26 -23.40 12.71
CA ALA A 847 34.93 -23.32 14.01
C ALA A 847 34.90 -21.86 14.53
N GLY A 848 34.41 -21.66 15.75
CA GLY A 848 34.19 -20.33 16.34
C GLY A 848 32.85 -19.65 15.98
N ASP A 849 31.87 -20.37 15.43
CA ASP A 849 30.54 -19.82 15.14
C ASP A 849 29.78 -19.42 16.41
N SER A 850 29.24 -18.20 16.45
CA SER A 850 28.53 -17.67 17.62
C SER A 850 27.32 -18.51 18.06
N ARG A 851 26.73 -19.34 17.19
CA ARG A 851 25.62 -20.27 17.52
C ARG A 851 26.09 -21.54 18.25
N GLN A 852 27.40 -21.72 18.41
CA GLN A 852 28.07 -22.82 19.12
C GLN A 852 28.78 -22.34 20.40
N ARG A 853 28.36 -21.21 20.97
CA ARG A 853 28.89 -20.64 22.21
C ARG A 853 28.01 -20.98 23.42
N PRO A 854 28.56 -21.43 24.55
CA PRO A 854 27.77 -21.81 25.73
C PRO A 854 26.85 -20.69 26.22
N GLU A 855 27.33 -19.45 26.26
CA GLU A 855 26.59 -18.28 26.74
C GLU A 855 25.43 -17.86 25.80
N VAL A 856 25.58 -18.10 24.50
CA VAL A 856 24.52 -17.83 23.51
C VAL A 856 23.44 -18.91 23.58
N ILE A 857 23.82 -20.18 23.74
CA ILE A 857 22.87 -21.29 23.89
C ILE A 857 22.19 -21.22 25.27
N GLY A 858 22.93 -20.86 26.32
CA GLY A 858 22.45 -20.77 27.71
C GLY A 858 21.25 -19.83 27.88
N VAL A 859 21.32 -18.61 27.34
CA VAL A 859 20.18 -17.66 27.38
C VAL A 859 18.94 -18.20 26.64
N VAL A 860 19.12 -18.93 25.54
CA VAL A 860 17.98 -19.49 24.79
C VAL A 860 17.40 -20.72 25.50
N LEU A 861 18.23 -21.55 26.14
CA LEU A 861 17.79 -22.63 27.03
C LEU A 861 17.04 -22.07 28.24
N GLU A 862 17.59 -21.05 28.90
CA GLU A 862 16.99 -20.40 30.07
C GLU A 862 15.59 -19.88 29.75
N LEU A 863 15.43 -19.08 28.68
CA LEU A 863 14.13 -18.53 28.30
C LEU A 863 13.12 -19.62 27.92
N ALA A 864 13.56 -20.72 27.27
CA ALA A 864 12.72 -21.87 26.98
C ALA A 864 12.32 -22.65 28.26
N ALA A 865 13.26 -22.84 29.19
CA ALA A 865 13.06 -23.59 30.41
C ALA A 865 12.21 -22.81 31.43
N VAL A 866 12.39 -21.49 31.57
CA VAL A 866 11.51 -20.59 32.33
C VAL A 866 10.08 -20.66 31.79
N ARG A 867 9.91 -20.61 30.46
CA ARG A 867 8.60 -20.74 29.80
C ARG A 867 7.93 -22.07 30.10
N ALA A 868 8.66 -23.18 29.92
CA ALA A 868 8.15 -24.52 30.19
C ALA A 868 7.78 -24.71 31.68
N TYR A 869 8.68 -24.28 32.58
CA TYR A 869 8.54 -24.43 34.02
C TYR A 869 7.39 -23.59 34.59
N LYS A 870 7.42 -22.27 34.35
CA LYS A 870 6.53 -21.31 35.02
C LYS A 870 5.20 -21.09 34.28
N HIS A 871 5.18 -21.24 32.95
CA HIS A 871 4.03 -20.83 32.11
C HIS A 871 3.38 -21.99 31.34
N GLN A 872 3.96 -23.20 31.35
CA GLN A 872 3.42 -24.39 30.67
C GLN A 872 3.24 -25.60 31.61
N GLY A 873 3.16 -25.34 32.92
CA GLY A 873 2.87 -26.36 33.93
C GLY A 873 3.99 -27.40 34.10
N GLY A 874 5.26 -27.00 33.93
CA GLY A 874 6.41 -27.86 34.11
C GLY A 874 6.74 -28.77 32.93
N LYS A 875 6.24 -28.51 31.72
CA LYS A 875 6.35 -29.42 30.56
C LYS A 875 6.99 -28.76 29.35
N ASP A 876 7.89 -29.47 28.68
CA ASP A 876 8.53 -29.05 27.41
C ASP A 876 7.60 -29.30 26.21
N ILE A 877 6.52 -28.51 26.10
CA ILE A 877 5.43 -28.73 25.13
C ILE A 877 5.91 -28.69 23.66
N ASP A 878 6.92 -27.87 23.35
CA ASP A 878 7.47 -27.74 21.99
C ASP A 878 8.89 -28.32 21.82
N GLY A 879 9.34 -29.17 22.76
CA GLY A 879 10.59 -29.93 22.68
C GLY A 879 11.87 -29.09 22.72
N LYS A 880 11.75 -27.78 22.99
CA LYS A 880 12.85 -26.83 22.94
C LYS A 880 13.78 -26.95 24.13
N VAL A 881 13.27 -27.24 25.32
CA VAL A 881 14.12 -27.40 26.51
C VAL A 881 15.08 -28.56 26.28
N LYS A 882 14.58 -29.72 25.86
CA LYS A 882 15.39 -30.90 25.51
C LYS A 882 16.41 -30.60 24.41
N MET A 883 15.96 -30.01 23.30
CA MET A 883 16.84 -29.65 22.17
C MET A 883 17.96 -28.66 22.58
N TYR A 884 17.65 -27.63 23.36
CA TYR A 884 18.67 -26.65 23.78
C TYR A 884 19.59 -27.22 24.88
N THR A 885 19.12 -28.14 25.74
CA THR A 885 19.97 -28.89 26.66
C THR A 885 20.96 -29.78 25.90
N GLU A 886 20.51 -30.59 24.93
CA GLU A 886 21.39 -31.41 24.07
C GLU A 886 22.47 -30.55 23.39
N ARG A 887 22.06 -29.41 22.81
CA ARG A 887 22.99 -28.46 22.16
C ARG A 887 23.99 -27.83 23.12
N LEU A 888 23.60 -27.53 24.36
CA LEU A 888 24.47 -26.92 25.37
C LEU A 888 25.50 -27.93 25.90
N LEU A 889 25.08 -29.16 26.18
CA LEU A 889 25.95 -30.23 26.68
C LEU A 889 26.94 -30.70 25.60
N ALA A 890 26.52 -30.77 24.34
CA ALA A 890 27.41 -31.03 23.20
C ALA A 890 28.36 -29.86 22.88
N CYS A 891 28.04 -28.64 23.34
CA CYS A 891 28.86 -27.44 23.17
C CYS A 891 29.93 -27.31 24.27
N ILE A 892 29.59 -27.61 25.52
CA ILE A 892 30.54 -27.60 26.67
C ILE A 892 31.40 -28.88 26.68
N GLY A 893 30.84 -30.02 26.26
CA GLY A 893 31.54 -31.30 26.26
C GLY A 893 31.91 -31.75 27.68
N ASP A 894 33.09 -32.38 27.83
CA ASP A 894 33.57 -32.86 29.13
C ASP A 894 34.32 -31.82 29.96
N GLN A 895 34.74 -30.69 29.36
CA GLN A 895 35.44 -29.62 30.08
C GLN A 895 34.46 -28.61 30.66
N ALA A 896 33.92 -28.93 31.84
CA ALA A 896 33.30 -27.93 32.70
C ALA A 896 34.39 -26.97 33.23
N GLN A 897 34.48 -25.78 32.64
CA GLN A 897 35.22 -24.67 33.25
C GLN A 897 34.24 -23.81 34.09
N PRO A 898 34.30 -23.86 35.42
CA PRO A 898 33.64 -22.87 36.25
C PRO A 898 34.40 -21.53 36.13
N PRO A 899 33.70 -20.38 36.14
CA PRO A 899 34.36 -19.09 36.18
C PRO A 899 34.99 -18.87 37.56
N SER A 900 36.33 -18.90 37.64
CA SER A 900 37.10 -18.85 38.88
C SER A 900 38.20 -17.79 38.89
N HIS A 901 38.04 -16.72 38.11
CA HIS A 901 38.89 -15.52 38.23
C HIS A 901 38.39 -14.60 39.34
N ALA A 902 39.24 -13.67 39.79
CA ALA A 902 38.79 -12.60 40.68
C ALA A 902 37.80 -11.69 39.94
N PRO A 903 36.61 -11.37 40.51
CA PRO A 903 35.62 -10.53 39.84
C PRO A 903 36.19 -9.14 39.56
N SER A 904 35.85 -8.59 38.38
CA SER A 904 36.47 -7.36 37.92
C SER A 904 36.20 -6.19 38.86
N THR A 905 37.24 -5.46 39.22
CA THR A 905 37.15 -4.25 40.06
C THR A 905 36.51 -3.06 39.33
N SER A 906 36.33 -3.15 38.01
CA SER A 906 35.60 -2.16 37.22
C SER A 906 35.01 -2.74 35.93
N GLY A 907 33.89 -2.17 35.46
CA GLY A 907 33.20 -2.64 34.24
C GLY A 907 32.25 -3.83 34.46
N PRO A 908 31.75 -4.46 33.38
CA PRO A 908 30.79 -5.55 33.44
C PRO A 908 31.38 -6.84 34.06
N GLN A 909 30.59 -7.53 34.89
CA GLN A 909 30.95 -8.84 35.44
C GLN A 909 30.61 -9.96 34.44
N VAL A 910 31.32 -9.98 33.30
CA VAL A 910 31.00 -10.81 32.13
C VAL A 910 30.88 -12.29 32.47
N GLU A 911 31.79 -12.83 33.28
CA GLU A 911 31.76 -14.24 33.70
C GLU A 911 30.45 -14.63 34.40
N MET A 912 29.96 -13.77 35.28
CA MET A 912 28.71 -13.99 36.01
C MET A 912 27.49 -13.84 35.08
N LEU A 913 27.48 -12.80 34.23
CA LEU A 913 26.38 -12.55 33.29
C LEU A 913 26.26 -13.63 32.21
N ASN A 914 27.37 -14.26 31.82
CA ASN A 914 27.38 -15.38 30.86
C ASN A 914 27.08 -16.73 31.55
N GLY A 915 27.52 -16.90 32.80
CA GLY A 915 27.36 -18.16 33.53
C GLY A 915 25.97 -18.38 34.13
N VAL A 916 25.28 -17.32 34.58
CA VAL A 916 23.95 -17.45 35.21
C VAL A 916 22.92 -18.12 34.30
N PRO A 917 22.76 -17.74 33.01
CA PRO A 917 21.81 -18.40 32.12
C PRO A 917 22.11 -19.89 31.87
N ILE A 918 23.39 -20.27 31.84
CA ILE A 918 23.83 -21.67 31.69
C ILE A 918 23.39 -22.49 32.92
N TYR A 919 23.66 -21.98 34.12
CA TYR A 919 23.21 -22.59 35.38
C TYR A 919 21.68 -22.68 35.47
N HIS A 920 20.99 -21.56 35.29
CA HIS A 920 19.54 -21.44 35.49
C HIS A 920 18.77 -22.24 34.44
N GLY A 921 19.21 -22.23 33.17
CA GLY A 921 18.66 -23.06 32.10
C GLY A 921 18.82 -24.56 32.37
N LEU A 922 19.98 -25.02 32.86
CA LEU A 922 20.18 -26.43 33.24
C LEU A 922 19.38 -26.83 34.49
N LEU A 923 19.29 -25.94 35.50
CA LEU A 923 18.48 -26.17 36.71
C LEU A 923 17.00 -26.34 36.38
N LEU A 924 16.45 -25.49 35.52
CA LEU A 924 15.05 -25.60 35.10
C LEU A 924 14.82 -26.75 34.10
N ALA A 925 15.79 -27.06 33.22
CA ALA A 925 15.72 -28.25 32.37
C ALA A 925 15.66 -29.55 33.19
N GLU A 926 16.39 -29.63 34.30
CA GLU A 926 16.30 -30.77 35.24
C GLU A 926 14.90 -30.88 35.87
N LYS A 927 14.28 -29.75 36.26
CA LYS A 927 12.90 -29.73 36.79
C LYS A 927 11.83 -30.09 35.74
N VAL A 928 12.01 -29.63 34.49
CA VAL A 928 11.02 -29.78 33.40
C VAL A 928 11.11 -31.14 32.69
N LEU A 929 12.31 -31.67 32.50
CA LEU A 929 12.52 -32.91 31.75
C LEU A 929 12.59 -34.15 32.66
N GLY A 930 13.02 -34.01 33.91
CA GLY A 930 13.08 -35.13 34.87
C GLY A 930 13.84 -36.35 34.33
N PRO A 931 13.18 -37.50 34.07
CA PRO A 931 13.82 -38.68 33.49
C PRO A 931 14.26 -38.50 32.03
N ASP A 932 13.66 -37.57 31.28
CA ASP A 932 13.96 -37.29 29.87
C ASP A 932 15.16 -36.33 29.67
N LEU A 933 15.80 -35.90 30.77
CA LEU A 933 16.94 -34.99 30.76
C LEU A 933 18.13 -35.58 29.98
N PRO A 934 18.60 -34.92 28.89
CA PRO A 934 19.74 -35.38 28.11
C PRO A 934 21.03 -35.50 28.95
N HIS A 935 21.78 -36.59 28.74
CA HIS A 935 23.05 -36.89 29.41
C HIS A 935 23.06 -36.53 30.92
N PRO A 936 22.17 -37.10 31.74
CA PRO A 936 21.80 -36.52 33.04
C PRO A 936 22.97 -36.41 34.03
N THR A 937 23.95 -37.33 33.97
CA THR A 937 25.18 -37.26 34.78
C THR A 937 26.07 -36.07 34.37
N GLN A 938 26.20 -35.80 33.07
CA GLN A 938 26.97 -34.66 32.54
C GLN A 938 26.25 -33.34 32.84
N ALA A 939 24.92 -33.30 32.66
CA ALA A 939 24.10 -32.14 32.95
C ALA A 939 24.17 -31.72 34.42
N LYS A 940 23.98 -32.67 35.36
CA LYS A 940 24.06 -32.42 36.80
C LYS A 940 25.47 -32.01 37.25
N ARG A 941 26.53 -32.59 36.66
CA ARG A 941 27.93 -32.17 36.89
C ARG A 941 28.12 -30.70 36.51
N ILE A 942 27.86 -30.35 35.24
CA ILE A 942 28.04 -28.99 34.73
C ILE A 942 27.18 -27.98 35.52
N ARG A 943 25.93 -28.33 35.85
CA ARG A 943 25.05 -27.49 36.67
C ARG A 943 25.68 -27.19 38.05
N ALA A 944 26.23 -28.20 38.72
CA ALA A 944 26.86 -28.06 40.03
C ALA A 944 28.20 -27.29 39.97
N ASP A 945 29.01 -27.50 38.93
CA ASP A 945 30.27 -26.77 38.72
C ASP A 945 30.02 -25.26 38.53
N TYR A 946 29.02 -24.90 37.71
CA TYR A 946 28.59 -23.51 37.53
C TYR A 946 27.96 -22.94 38.80
N GLU A 947 27.14 -23.72 39.53
CA GLU A 947 26.54 -23.32 40.81
C GLU A 947 27.60 -22.95 41.86
N ALA A 948 28.68 -23.73 41.96
CA ALA A 948 29.81 -23.46 42.84
C ALA A 948 30.58 -22.20 42.43
N GLY A 949 30.95 -22.08 41.14
CA GLY A 949 31.70 -20.92 40.63
C GLY A 949 30.92 -19.59 40.77
N LEU A 950 29.64 -19.60 40.40
CA LEU A 950 28.77 -18.42 40.54
C LEU A 950 28.53 -18.03 41.99
N THR A 951 28.47 -19.00 42.92
CA THR A 951 28.37 -18.72 44.37
C THR A 951 29.62 -18.00 44.88
N ILE A 952 30.82 -18.45 44.49
CA ILE A 952 32.09 -17.81 44.86
C ILE A 952 32.17 -16.39 44.29
N LEU A 953 31.83 -16.20 43.01
CA LEU A 953 31.77 -14.88 42.37
C LEU A 953 30.77 -13.94 43.05
N ALA A 954 29.57 -14.43 43.39
CA ALA A 954 28.56 -13.64 44.10
C ALA A 954 29.08 -13.15 45.46
N GLN A 955 29.67 -14.02 46.27
CA GLN A 955 30.28 -13.66 47.56
C GLN A 955 31.41 -12.63 47.39
N ALA A 956 32.28 -12.83 46.39
CA ALA A 956 33.40 -11.92 46.11
C ALA A 956 32.94 -10.55 45.59
N ILE A 957 31.82 -10.46 44.86
CA ILE A 957 31.20 -9.20 44.42
C ILE A 957 30.45 -8.53 45.58
N GLU A 958 29.75 -9.29 46.44
CA GLU A 958 29.09 -8.76 47.64
C GLU A 958 30.09 -8.12 48.61
N ALA A 959 31.29 -8.72 48.77
CA ALA A 959 32.38 -8.16 49.56
C ALA A 959 32.84 -6.77 49.07
N GLN A 960 32.70 -6.46 47.77
CA GLN A 960 33.02 -5.14 47.20
C GLN A 960 31.95 -4.07 47.50
N ARG A 961 30.80 -4.45 48.09
CA ARG A 961 29.65 -3.56 48.40
C ARG A 961 29.23 -2.67 47.21
N PRO A 962 28.92 -3.25 46.04
CA PRO A 962 28.53 -2.49 44.85
C PRO A 962 27.26 -1.67 45.10
N ARG A 963 27.30 -0.38 44.74
CA ARG A 963 26.11 0.49 44.79
C ARG A 963 25.09 0.06 43.74
N GLU A 964 23.83 0.37 43.99
CA GLU A 964 22.76 0.19 43.01
C GLU A 964 23.07 0.91 41.69
N GLY A 965 22.60 0.37 40.57
CA GLY A 965 22.93 0.85 39.22
C GLY A 965 24.35 0.52 38.72
N THR A 966 25.25 -0.03 39.55
CA THR A 966 26.56 -0.51 39.10
C THR A 966 26.48 -1.92 38.50
N TYR A 967 27.49 -2.30 37.70
CA TYR A 967 27.59 -3.63 37.10
C TYR A 967 27.61 -4.77 38.13
N GLY A 968 28.25 -4.56 39.29
CA GLY A 968 28.26 -5.54 40.38
C GLY A 968 26.86 -5.79 40.93
N ALA A 969 26.09 -4.73 41.21
CA ALA A 969 24.71 -4.86 41.67
C ALA A 969 23.79 -5.51 40.62
N GLY A 970 24.00 -5.19 39.33
CA GLY A 970 23.27 -5.84 38.23
C GLY A 970 23.55 -7.34 38.11
N ALA A 971 24.81 -7.77 38.30
CA ALA A 971 25.18 -9.18 38.28
C ALA A 971 24.69 -9.94 39.53
N LEU A 972 24.71 -9.29 40.70
CA LEU A 972 24.12 -9.88 41.92
C LEU A 972 22.60 -10.06 41.80
N ARG A 973 21.87 -9.10 41.20
CA ARG A 973 20.45 -9.28 40.87
C ARG A 973 20.25 -10.48 39.95
N CYS A 974 21.01 -10.53 38.85
CA CYS A 974 20.96 -11.61 37.86
C CYS A 974 21.03 -13.00 38.52
N TRP A 975 21.93 -13.21 39.49
CA TRP A 975 22.07 -14.46 40.25
C TRP A 975 21.02 -14.67 41.34
N ARG A 976 20.55 -13.62 42.03
CA ARG A 976 19.55 -13.75 43.10
C ARG A 976 18.19 -14.12 42.53
N ASP A 977 17.79 -13.49 41.43
CA ASP A 977 16.44 -13.59 40.84
C ASP A 977 16.27 -14.84 39.93
N CYS A 978 17.05 -15.90 40.14
CA CYS A 978 16.89 -17.21 39.50
C CYS A 978 15.79 -18.04 40.19
N LEU A 979 15.00 -18.80 39.41
CA LEU A 979 13.92 -19.65 39.89
C LEU A 979 14.46 -20.96 40.51
N ARG A 980 14.98 -20.86 41.74
CA ARG A 980 15.60 -22.00 42.45
C ARG A 980 14.60 -22.95 43.07
N GLU A 981 13.54 -22.43 43.69
CA GLU A 981 12.44 -23.21 44.29
C GLU A 981 11.45 -23.65 43.22
#